data_AF-A0A0S8B0L3-F1
#
_entry.id   AF-A0A0S8B0L3-F1
#
_cell.length_a   1.000
_cell.length_b   1.000
_cell.length_c   1.000
_cell.angle_alpha   90.00
_cell.angle_beta   90.00
_cell.angle_gamma   90.00
#
_symmetry.space_group_name_H-M   'P 1'
#
loop_
_entity.id
_entity.type
_entity.pdbx_description
1 polymer ?
#
loop_
_entity_poly.entity_id
_entity_poly.type
_entity_poly.pdbx_seq_one_letter_code
_entity_poly.pdbx_strand_id
1 'polypeptide(L)'
;MGWPKAVLPNYLSRPLRIISGYDRNQLRPDLLAGLTIAVILLPQSIAYALIAELPPQMGIYTAIVGAVVGAFWGSSNQAHTGPTNAVSLLVLSTLIIGYTPGNPEYIFAAGLLALMAGVLQLIMGLARLGMLLTFVSHSVVIGFSAGAGVLIAVRQLAPLLGIQVSAHGLIEMLIEMVKELPEVQRETAVLGIGTIVIILVLKKINPKIPAALIAMIAASALVFAFSLNEKGVVVIGELPKGLPPLSDFSQFDLPAIPNLFAGALAVGIIGLVETMAISRSIATQTGQQLDSNQEFVGQGLANIATGMFSGYACSGSFTRSAVNYNAGGRSPIAAASSGVFVLISMFFLAPMAAYLPRTALAGVLIVVSIGMINRAEIARIWQGARGDAIIMLVTLFATLFLELAIAVFIGIMLSFALYIMRTSTPRVQQVLPDEGFKHFAYQPTRPVCPQLGIINILGSLYFGAVNHVEEAVRQHREMHPEQRYLLIRMHNVNHCDFSGIHLLEGIVHMYREGGGDVFLVRVGHKVDKLMNSTGFCNLLGRQNFLLEDTAISHLFHHELDPAVCIYECPVRVFKECQNLPKPLHPKYIEVFEDEYKSTVVQEVEPEAVWLDVKSGDKAVKVVDVREPREYRQGHIPGAELVPLPQILSGDFELKPHGEKRVVFVCRSGRRSRRAAQKLMNGEYQIEIVKGGMLAWESAGLLEALEEITIDYITSEVKPEA
;
A
#
# COMPACT_ATOMS: atom_id res chain seq x y z
N MET A 1 9.49 -9.58 26.27
CA MET A 1 10.56 -8.83 25.57
C MET A 1 11.61 -9.85 25.13
N GLY A 2 11.42 -10.46 23.96
CA GLY A 2 12.34 -11.48 23.44
C GLY A 2 13.37 -10.81 22.52
N TRP A 3 14.63 -10.83 22.91
CA TRP A 3 15.72 -10.43 22.02
C TRP A 3 15.81 -11.46 20.86
N PRO A 4 15.90 -11.02 19.60
CA PRO A 4 15.91 -11.93 18.46
C PRO A 4 17.22 -12.73 18.43
N LYS A 5 17.11 -14.04 18.22
CA LYS A 5 18.23 -14.94 17.92
C LYS A 5 19.14 -14.28 16.88
N ALA A 6 20.43 -14.22 17.18
CA ALA A 6 21.46 -13.51 16.42
C ALA A 6 21.24 -13.62 14.90
N VAL A 7 21.10 -12.47 14.24
CA VAL A 7 20.80 -12.32 12.81
C VAL A 7 22.08 -12.51 11.96
N LEU A 8 23.24 -12.28 12.56
CA LEU A 8 24.56 -12.31 11.92
C LEU A 8 25.02 -13.69 11.36
N PRO A 9 24.66 -14.87 11.92
CA PRO A 9 25.11 -16.16 11.39
C PRO A 9 24.46 -16.53 10.05
N ASN A 10 23.24 -16.03 9.76
CA ASN A 10 22.51 -16.45 8.56
C ASN A 10 23.10 -15.85 7.28
N TYR A 11 23.50 -14.58 7.30
CA TYR A 11 24.02 -13.91 6.11
C TYR A 11 25.39 -14.45 5.67
N LEU A 12 26.25 -14.84 6.63
CA LEU A 12 27.61 -15.33 6.36
C LEU A 12 27.67 -16.85 6.11
N SER A 13 26.69 -17.63 6.58
CA SER A 13 26.66 -19.10 6.37
C SER A 13 26.14 -19.52 4.99
N ARG A 14 25.77 -18.57 4.13
CA ARG A 14 25.21 -18.84 2.81
C ARG A 14 26.09 -19.69 1.89
N PRO A 15 27.42 -19.46 1.77
CA PRO A 15 28.27 -20.30 0.91
C PRO A 15 28.23 -21.77 1.32
N LEU A 16 28.26 -22.05 2.63
CA LEU A 16 28.14 -23.41 3.18
C LEU A 16 26.79 -24.05 2.80
N ARG A 17 25.68 -23.29 2.85
CA ARG A 17 24.35 -23.77 2.44
C ARG A 17 24.27 -24.05 0.94
N ILE A 18 24.86 -23.18 0.12
CA ILE A 18 24.92 -23.39 -1.35
C ILE A 18 25.68 -24.67 -1.66
N ILE A 19 26.86 -24.87 -1.08
CA ILE A 19 27.70 -26.04 -1.35
C ILE A 19 27.06 -27.34 -0.81
N SER A 20 26.55 -27.33 0.42
CA SER A 20 25.94 -28.52 1.03
C SER A 20 24.59 -28.90 0.42
N GLY A 21 23.82 -27.92 -0.05
CA GLY A 21 22.52 -28.12 -0.72
C GLY A 21 22.60 -28.24 -2.24
N TYR A 22 23.80 -28.31 -2.83
CA TYR A 22 23.95 -28.28 -4.29
C TYR A 22 23.52 -29.58 -4.95
N ASP A 23 22.53 -29.50 -5.84
CA ASP A 23 22.12 -30.62 -6.68
C ASP A 23 23.13 -30.82 -7.82
N ARG A 24 23.81 -31.98 -7.84
CA ARG A 24 24.81 -32.33 -8.86
C ARG A 24 24.26 -32.32 -10.28
N ASN A 25 22.95 -32.49 -10.47
CA ASN A 25 22.32 -32.39 -11.79
C ASN A 25 22.38 -30.97 -12.37
N GLN A 26 22.64 -29.96 -11.52
CA GLN A 26 22.78 -28.55 -11.92
C GLN A 26 24.21 -28.18 -12.34
N LEU A 27 25.21 -29.05 -12.09
CA LEU A 27 26.62 -28.75 -12.37
C LEU A 27 26.87 -28.45 -13.84
N ARG A 28 26.40 -29.33 -14.73
CA ARG A 28 26.59 -29.15 -16.18
C ARG A 28 25.92 -27.87 -16.71
N PRO A 29 24.62 -27.59 -16.45
CA PRO A 29 24.01 -26.36 -16.93
C PRO A 29 24.65 -25.11 -16.31
N ASP A 30 25.01 -25.12 -15.03
CA ASP A 30 25.67 -23.98 -14.38
C ASP A 30 27.06 -23.69 -14.96
N LEU A 31 27.88 -24.71 -15.22
CA LEU A 31 29.19 -24.54 -15.85
C LEU A 31 29.08 -24.04 -17.30
N LEU A 32 28.11 -24.54 -18.08
CA LEU A 32 27.88 -24.05 -19.44
C LEU A 32 27.38 -22.60 -19.45
N ALA A 33 26.49 -22.25 -18.52
CA ALA A 33 26.05 -20.87 -18.33
C ALA A 33 27.22 -19.98 -17.92
N GLY A 34 28.03 -20.40 -16.94
CA GLY A 34 29.22 -19.70 -16.49
C GLY A 34 30.23 -19.45 -17.60
N LEU A 35 30.51 -20.45 -18.44
CA LEU A 35 31.39 -20.31 -19.60
C LEU A 35 30.81 -19.33 -20.63
N THR A 36 29.51 -19.42 -20.91
CA THR A 36 28.83 -18.49 -21.83
C THR A 36 28.92 -17.05 -21.33
N ILE A 37 28.73 -16.83 -20.02
CA ILE A 37 28.87 -15.52 -19.39
C ILE A 37 30.33 -15.05 -19.43
N ALA A 38 31.31 -15.91 -19.17
CA ALA A 38 32.72 -15.55 -19.13
C ALA A 38 33.21 -14.93 -20.45
N VAL A 39 32.75 -15.47 -21.58
CA VAL A 39 33.06 -14.94 -22.93
C VAL A 39 32.56 -13.50 -23.11
N ILE A 40 31.42 -13.15 -22.49
CA ILE A 40 30.85 -11.80 -22.52
C ILE A 40 31.46 -10.89 -21.44
N LEU A 41 31.72 -11.45 -20.26
CA LEU A 41 32.21 -10.75 -19.07
C LEU A 41 33.60 -10.15 -19.31
N LEU A 42 34.47 -10.88 -19.98
CA LEU A 42 35.85 -10.47 -20.25
C LEU A 42 35.94 -9.16 -21.07
N PRO A 43 35.40 -9.05 -22.31
CA PRO A 43 35.41 -7.80 -23.08
C PRO A 43 34.73 -6.64 -22.37
N GLN A 44 33.58 -6.91 -21.75
CA GLN A 44 32.81 -5.89 -21.06
C GLN A 44 33.60 -5.32 -19.89
N SER A 45 34.31 -6.17 -19.13
CA SER A 45 35.10 -5.73 -18.00
C SER A 45 36.22 -4.76 -18.39
N ILE A 46 36.88 -5.01 -19.52
CA ILE A 46 37.90 -4.12 -20.09
C ILE A 46 37.26 -2.79 -20.53
N ALA A 47 36.18 -2.86 -21.31
CA ALA A 47 35.50 -1.67 -21.81
C ALA A 47 35.00 -0.77 -20.66
N TYR A 48 34.42 -1.36 -19.62
CA TYR A 48 33.92 -0.62 -18.46
C TYR A 48 35.04 -0.05 -17.58
N ALA A 49 36.19 -0.70 -17.48
CA ALA A 49 37.36 -0.10 -16.82
C ALA A 49 37.86 1.13 -17.59
N LEU A 50 37.91 1.07 -18.92
CA LEU A 50 38.30 2.20 -19.75
C LEU A 50 37.32 3.37 -19.68
N ILE A 51 36.02 3.12 -19.52
CA ILE A 51 35.02 4.17 -19.25
C ILE A 51 35.29 4.85 -17.92
N ALA A 52 35.76 4.11 -16.91
CA ALA A 52 36.18 4.69 -15.64
C ALA A 52 37.58 5.34 -15.70
N GLU A 53 38.20 5.43 -16.88
CA GLU A 53 39.60 5.84 -17.08
C GLU A 53 40.60 5.06 -16.20
N LEU A 54 40.31 3.78 -15.96
CA LEU A 54 41.13 2.85 -15.19
C LEU A 54 41.87 1.86 -16.10
N PRO A 55 43.00 1.29 -15.63
CA PRO A 55 43.68 0.22 -16.33
C PRO A 55 42.74 -0.98 -16.62
N PRO A 56 42.80 -1.60 -17.82
CA PRO A 56 41.99 -2.76 -18.19
C PRO A 56 42.02 -3.91 -17.16
N GLN A 57 43.17 -4.10 -16.51
CA GLN A 57 43.39 -5.12 -15.48
C GLN A 57 42.40 -5.00 -14.33
N MET A 58 42.13 -3.78 -13.87
CA MET A 58 41.20 -3.55 -12.75
C MET A 58 39.78 -3.99 -13.11
N GLY A 59 39.36 -3.84 -14.37
CA GLY A 59 38.10 -4.40 -14.87
C GLY A 59 38.02 -5.90 -14.72
N ILE A 60 39.06 -6.60 -15.18
CA ILE A 60 39.11 -8.06 -15.16
C ILE A 60 39.16 -8.58 -13.71
N TYR A 61 39.94 -7.93 -12.84
CA TYR A 61 39.99 -8.28 -11.41
C TYR A 61 38.63 -8.09 -10.74
N THR A 62 37.96 -6.98 -11.02
CA THR A 62 36.59 -6.70 -10.55
C THR A 62 35.60 -7.76 -11.05
N ALA A 63 35.73 -8.19 -12.31
CA ALA A 63 34.89 -9.23 -12.89
C ALA A 63 35.08 -10.60 -12.23
N ILE A 64 36.32 -10.99 -11.93
CA ILE A 64 36.64 -12.27 -11.29
C ILE A 64 36.12 -12.28 -9.85
N VAL A 65 36.53 -11.30 -9.05
CA VAL A 65 36.26 -11.26 -7.61
C VAL A 65 34.79 -10.94 -7.35
N GLY A 66 34.23 -9.96 -8.06
CA GLY A 66 32.83 -9.58 -7.94
C GLY A 66 31.88 -10.73 -8.30
N ALA A 67 32.15 -11.47 -9.38
CA ALA A 67 31.28 -12.59 -9.78
C ALA A 67 31.27 -13.72 -8.75
N VAL A 68 32.43 -14.05 -8.17
CA VAL A 68 32.55 -15.11 -7.16
C VAL A 68 31.91 -14.69 -5.85
N VAL A 69 32.29 -13.54 -5.29
CA VAL A 69 31.80 -13.10 -3.98
C VAL A 69 30.32 -12.72 -4.04
N GLY A 70 29.91 -12.00 -5.10
CA GLY A 70 28.51 -11.65 -5.32
C GLY A 70 27.60 -12.89 -5.42
N ALA A 71 28.05 -13.97 -6.06
CA ALA A 71 27.28 -15.20 -6.16
C ALA A 71 27.13 -15.94 -4.82
N PHE A 72 28.21 -16.05 -4.03
CA PHE A 72 28.19 -16.85 -2.80
C PHE A 72 27.46 -16.16 -1.64
N TRP A 73 27.49 -14.81 -1.59
CA TRP A 73 26.83 -14.04 -0.54
C TRP A 73 25.59 -13.28 -1.01
N GLY A 74 25.33 -13.14 -2.30
CA GLY A 74 24.11 -12.55 -2.85
C GLY A 74 22.90 -13.49 -2.74
N SER A 75 21.70 -12.91 -2.78
CA SER A 75 20.41 -13.59 -2.60
C SER A 75 19.90 -14.27 -3.86
N SER A 76 20.15 -13.69 -5.02
CA SER A 76 19.69 -14.18 -6.32
C SER A 76 20.55 -15.32 -6.85
N ASN A 77 19.90 -16.33 -7.45
CA ASN A 77 20.60 -17.42 -8.13
C ASN A 77 21.14 -17.01 -9.51
N GLN A 78 20.56 -15.96 -10.12
CA GLN A 78 20.88 -15.55 -11.49
C GLN A 78 21.65 -14.23 -11.57
N ALA A 79 21.61 -13.40 -10.52
CA ALA A 79 22.30 -12.13 -10.52
C ALA A 79 23.80 -12.33 -10.72
N HIS A 80 24.37 -11.54 -11.63
CA HIS A 80 25.77 -11.58 -11.95
C HIS A 80 26.42 -10.24 -11.59
N THR A 81 27.30 -10.28 -10.59
CA THR A 81 28.02 -9.12 -10.07
C THR A 81 29.34 -8.91 -10.80
N GLY A 82 29.67 -7.66 -11.12
CA GLY A 82 30.94 -7.29 -11.73
C GLY A 82 30.92 -5.83 -12.18
N PRO A 83 31.90 -5.38 -12.99
CA PRO A 83 31.90 -4.01 -13.49
C PRO A 83 30.69 -3.77 -14.41
N THR A 84 30.11 -2.58 -14.33
CA THR A 84 28.96 -2.15 -15.14
C THR A 84 29.18 -0.74 -15.64
N ASN A 85 28.56 -0.40 -16.78
CA ASN A 85 28.65 0.93 -17.36
C ASN A 85 28.25 2.04 -16.39
N ALA A 86 27.15 1.84 -15.64
CA ALA A 86 26.64 2.83 -14.70
C ALA A 86 27.63 3.09 -13.55
N VAL A 87 28.14 2.03 -12.92
CA VAL A 87 29.11 2.16 -11.84
C VAL A 87 30.43 2.75 -12.35
N SER A 88 30.90 2.36 -13.53
CA SER A 88 32.11 2.93 -14.13
C SER A 88 32.03 4.43 -14.37
N LEU A 89 30.91 4.93 -14.91
CA LEU A 89 30.68 6.36 -15.11
C LEU A 89 30.59 7.11 -13.78
N LEU A 90 29.96 6.52 -12.76
CA LEU A 90 29.89 7.12 -11.43
C LEU A 90 31.27 7.20 -10.76
N VAL A 91 32.07 6.14 -10.88
CA VAL A 91 33.46 6.11 -10.43
C VAL A 91 34.25 7.22 -11.13
N LEU A 92 34.16 7.32 -12.46
CA LEU A 92 34.77 8.42 -13.22
C LEU A 92 34.35 9.79 -12.66
N SER A 93 33.03 10.07 -12.66
CA SER A 93 32.50 11.37 -12.24
C SER A 93 32.82 11.75 -10.80
N THR A 94 32.99 10.74 -9.93
CA THR A 94 33.36 10.94 -8.53
C THR A 94 34.83 11.30 -8.40
N LEU A 95 35.69 10.56 -9.11
CA LEU A 95 37.14 10.68 -8.94
C LEU A 95 37.72 11.89 -9.67
N ILE A 96 37.22 12.25 -10.84
CA ILE A 96 37.76 13.38 -11.65
C ILE A 96 37.66 14.74 -10.95
N ILE A 97 36.85 14.86 -9.89
CA ILE A 97 36.72 16.09 -9.10
C ILE A 97 37.99 16.35 -8.27
N GLY A 98 38.71 15.31 -7.86
CA GLY A 98 39.87 15.41 -6.97
C GLY A 98 41.12 14.66 -7.42
N TYR A 99 41.02 13.84 -8.46
CA TYR A 99 42.10 12.97 -8.93
C TYR A 99 42.24 13.04 -10.45
N THR A 100 43.48 13.03 -10.92
CA THR A 100 43.79 13.03 -12.36
C THR A 100 43.91 11.61 -12.89
N PRO A 101 43.13 11.23 -13.91
CA PRO A 101 43.26 9.94 -14.58
C PRO A 101 44.68 9.65 -15.06
N GLY A 102 45.09 8.38 -14.97
CA GLY A 102 46.45 7.93 -15.31
C GLY A 102 47.47 8.03 -14.16
N ASN A 103 47.22 8.81 -13.11
CA ASN A 103 48.09 8.84 -11.93
C ASN A 103 47.84 7.63 -11.00
N PRO A 104 48.87 7.14 -10.28
CA PRO A 104 48.69 6.05 -9.30
C PRO A 104 47.64 6.36 -8.22
N GLU A 105 47.56 7.60 -7.76
CA GLU A 105 46.57 8.04 -6.76
C GLU A 105 45.13 7.83 -7.23
N TYR A 106 44.85 8.04 -8.52
CA TYR A 106 43.52 7.80 -9.12
C TYR A 106 43.13 6.31 -9.04
N ILE A 107 44.09 5.43 -9.32
CA ILE A 107 43.92 3.97 -9.26
C ILE A 107 43.61 3.53 -7.83
N PHE A 108 44.37 4.02 -6.84
CA PHE A 108 44.13 3.68 -5.43
C PHE A 108 42.83 4.28 -4.90
N ALA A 109 42.46 5.50 -5.32
CA ALA A 109 41.20 6.13 -4.97
C ALA A 109 39.99 5.33 -5.49
N ALA A 110 40.08 4.74 -6.69
CA ALA A 110 39.03 3.87 -7.23
C ALA A 110 38.83 2.59 -6.40
N GLY A 111 39.91 1.96 -5.93
CA GLY A 111 39.86 0.81 -5.03
C GLY A 111 39.31 1.18 -3.64
N LEU A 112 39.73 2.31 -3.09
CA LEU A 112 39.22 2.85 -1.82
C LEU A 112 37.72 3.17 -1.91
N LEU A 113 37.27 3.80 -3.01
CA LEU A 113 35.87 4.10 -3.28
C LEU A 113 35.02 2.82 -3.31
N ALA A 114 35.53 1.75 -3.94
CA ALA A 114 34.87 0.43 -3.95
C ALA A 114 34.72 -0.15 -2.54
N LEU A 115 35.80 -0.10 -1.74
CA LEU A 115 35.79 -0.57 -0.36
C LEU A 115 34.79 0.21 0.49
N MET A 116 34.78 1.53 0.39
CA MET A 116 33.83 2.40 1.09
C MET A 116 32.38 2.12 0.68
N ALA A 117 32.11 2.02 -0.62
CA ALA A 117 30.79 1.68 -1.13
C ALA A 117 30.33 0.31 -0.59
N GLY A 118 31.23 -0.68 -0.58
CA GLY A 118 30.93 -2.02 -0.06
C GLY A 118 30.64 -2.04 1.44
N VAL A 119 31.39 -1.29 2.25
CA VAL A 119 31.11 -1.12 3.69
C VAL A 119 29.74 -0.47 3.92
N LEU A 120 29.42 0.59 3.18
CA LEU A 120 28.12 1.25 3.26
C LEU A 120 26.98 0.30 2.88
N GLN A 121 27.12 -0.46 1.79
CA GLN A 121 26.15 -1.47 1.35
C GLN A 121 25.95 -2.57 2.41
N LEU A 122 27.05 -3.05 3.02
CA LEU A 122 27.00 -4.03 4.09
C LEU A 122 26.23 -3.49 5.30
N ILE A 123 26.51 -2.25 5.72
CA ILE A 123 25.79 -1.57 6.81
C ILE A 123 24.29 -1.47 6.46
N MET A 124 23.93 -1.05 5.25
CA MET A 124 22.54 -0.97 4.81
C MET A 124 21.83 -2.33 4.84
N GLY A 125 22.50 -3.41 4.42
CA GLY A 125 21.97 -4.76 4.48
C GLY A 125 21.75 -5.26 5.91
N LEU A 126 22.71 -5.01 6.80
CA LEU A 126 22.62 -5.37 8.22
C LEU A 126 21.54 -4.56 8.96
N ALA A 127 21.38 -3.29 8.60
CA ALA A 127 20.32 -2.40 9.10
C ALA A 127 18.92 -2.72 8.53
N ARG A 128 18.82 -3.73 7.66
CA ARG A 128 17.57 -4.19 7.02
C ARG A 128 16.88 -3.14 6.13
N LEU A 129 17.65 -2.24 5.53
CA LEU A 129 17.12 -1.20 4.65
C LEU A 129 16.59 -1.74 3.31
N GLY A 130 16.87 -3.01 2.97
CA GLY A 130 16.29 -3.68 1.82
C GLY A 130 14.76 -3.83 1.90
N MET A 131 14.14 -3.63 3.07
CA MET A 131 12.68 -3.57 3.22
C MET A 131 12.04 -2.48 2.35
N LEU A 132 12.73 -1.35 2.13
CA LEU A 132 12.25 -0.25 1.30
C LEU A 132 12.07 -0.67 -0.16
N LEU A 133 12.80 -1.70 -0.61
CA LEU A 133 12.71 -2.24 -1.95
C LEU A 133 11.65 -3.33 -2.10
N THR A 134 10.99 -3.76 -1.02
CA THR A 134 9.88 -4.71 -1.09
C THR A 134 8.67 -4.12 -1.84
N PHE A 135 8.55 -2.79 -1.88
CA PHE A 135 7.42 -2.06 -2.46
C PHE A 135 7.45 -1.89 -3.99
N VAL A 136 8.45 -2.43 -4.70
CA VAL A 136 8.42 -2.45 -6.17
C VAL A 136 7.26 -3.33 -6.64
N SER A 137 6.26 -2.73 -7.28
CA SER A 137 5.11 -3.47 -7.81
C SER A 137 5.52 -4.32 -9.01
N HIS A 138 4.75 -5.38 -9.28
CA HIS A 138 4.95 -6.25 -10.46
C HIS A 138 4.98 -5.44 -11.76
N SER A 139 4.13 -4.42 -11.87
CA SER A 139 4.05 -3.53 -13.04
C SER A 139 5.32 -2.73 -13.30
N VAL A 140 6.00 -2.26 -12.24
CA VAL A 140 7.31 -1.61 -12.36
C VAL A 140 8.34 -2.58 -12.93
N VAL A 141 8.36 -3.81 -12.41
CA VAL A 141 9.33 -4.83 -12.83
C VAL A 141 9.16 -5.20 -14.30
N ILE A 142 7.92 -5.40 -14.77
CA ILE A 142 7.63 -5.71 -16.17
C ILE A 142 7.95 -4.51 -17.08
N GLY A 143 7.58 -3.29 -16.69
CA GLY A 143 7.91 -2.08 -17.43
C GLY A 143 9.42 -1.86 -17.56
N PHE A 144 10.15 -2.01 -16.46
CA PHE A 144 11.61 -1.91 -16.41
C PHE A 144 12.29 -2.97 -17.28
N SER A 145 11.88 -4.24 -17.17
CA SER A 145 12.44 -5.34 -17.99
C SER A 145 12.24 -5.10 -19.49
N ALA A 146 11.04 -4.66 -19.88
CA ALA A 146 10.74 -4.36 -21.27
C ALA A 146 11.55 -3.16 -21.78
N GLY A 147 11.63 -2.07 -21.01
CA GLY A 147 12.43 -0.89 -21.34
C GLY A 147 13.92 -1.22 -21.46
N ALA A 148 14.48 -1.97 -20.51
CA ALA A 148 15.88 -2.41 -20.55
C ALA A 148 16.14 -3.32 -21.77
N GLY A 149 15.20 -4.19 -22.13
CA GLY A 149 15.32 -5.07 -23.29
C GLY A 149 15.39 -4.30 -24.60
N VAL A 150 14.51 -3.31 -24.76
CA VAL A 150 14.54 -2.40 -25.91
C VAL A 150 15.83 -1.57 -25.95
N LEU A 151 16.23 -0.98 -24.82
CA LEU A 151 17.44 -0.17 -24.74
C LEU A 151 18.71 -0.98 -25.09
N ILE A 152 18.82 -2.21 -24.56
CA ILE A 152 19.92 -3.10 -24.90
C ILE A 152 19.88 -3.42 -26.40
N ALA A 153 18.71 -3.77 -26.96
CA ALA A 153 18.61 -4.08 -28.40
C ALA A 153 19.10 -2.92 -29.27
N VAL A 154 18.66 -1.69 -28.98
CA VAL A 154 19.06 -0.49 -29.73
C VAL A 154 20.55 -0.21 -29.60
N ARG A 155 21.11 -0.26 -28.38
CA ARG A 155 22.54 0.01 -28.13
C ARG A 155 23.48 -1.01 -28.80
N GLN A 156 22.98 -2.20 -29.12
CA GLN A 156 23.77 -3.22 -29.80
C GLN A 156 23.70 -3.13 -31.32
N LEU A 157 22.82 -2.29 -31.91
CA LEU A 157 22.74 -2.15 -33.37
C LEU A 157 24.02 -1.56 -33.98
N ALA A 158 24.63 -0.56 -33.33
CA ALA A 158 25.89 0.03 -33.81
C ALA A 158 27.03 -0.99 -33.91
N PRO A 159 27.41 -1.72 -32.84
CA PRO A 159 28.47 -2.73 -32.93
C PRO A 159 28.09 -3.95 -33.79
N LEU A 160 26.80 -4.23 -33.98
CA LEU A 160 26.33 -5.27 -34.91
C LEU A 160 26.64 -4.89 -36.37
N LEU A 161 26.40 -3.63 -36.74
CA LEU A 161 26.61 -3.10 -38.09
C LEU A 161 28.05 -2.63 -38.35
N GLY A 162 28.87 -2.50 -37.31
CA GLY A 162 30.25 -2.03 -37.42
C GLY A 162 30.37 -0.51 -37.58
N ILE A 163 29.34 0.24 -37.20
CA ILE A 163 29.35 1.72 -37.21
C ILE A 163 29.77 2.26 -35.85
N GLN A 164 30.40 3.43 -35.84
CA GLN A 164 30.80 4.11 -34.61
C GLN A 164 29.74 5.13 -34.23
N VAL A 165 29.27 5.06 -32.98
CA VAL A 165 28.28 6.00 -32.44
C VAL A 165 28.78 6.45 -31.07
N SER A 166 28.93 7.77 -30.90
CA SER A 166 29.45 8.36 -29.66
C SER A 166 28.35 8.91 -28.74
N ALA A 167 27.13 9.06 -29.26
CA ALA A 167 25.98 9.51 -28.48
C ALA A 167 25.61 8.53 -27.35
N HIS A 168 25.31 9.10 -26.18
CA HIS A 168 24.93 8.35 -24.97
C HIS A 168 23.40 8.30 -24.76
N GLY A 169 22.70 9.36 -25.18
CA GLY A 169 21.24 9.46 -25.15
C GLY A 169 20.59 8.67 -26.29
N LEU A 170 19.40 8.12 -26.04
CA LEU A 170 18.72 7.23 -26.98
C LEU A 170 18.37 7.95 -28.30
N ILE A 171 17.90 9.20 -28.21
CA ILE A 171 17.45 9.96 -29.38
C ILE A 171 18.65 10.36 -30.23
N GLU A 172 19.70 10.91 -29.61
CA GLU A 172 20.94 11.31 -30.26
C GLU A 172 21.60 10.10 -30.94
N MET A 173 21.62 8.95 -30.25
CA MET A 173 22.14 7.68 -30.79
C MET A 173 21.36 7.21 -32.02
N LEU A 174 20.03 7.29 -32.01
CA LEU A 174 19.23 6.91 -33.18
C LEU A 174 19.47 7.86 -34.36
N ILE A 175 19.61 9.16 -34.10
CA ILE A 175 19.90 10.15 -35.15
C ILE A 175 21.30 9.90 -35.74
N GLU A 176 22.31 9.71 -34.91
CA GLU A 176 23.68 9.41 -35.33
C GLU A 176 23.75 8.09 -36.10
N MET A 177 23.07 7.05 -35.62
CA MET A 177 22.98 5.75 -36.30
C MET A 177 22.37 5.83 -37.70
N VAL A 178 21.34 6.66 -37.89
CA VAL A 178 20.76 6.90 -39.22
C VAL A 178 21.72 7.66 -40.13
N LYS A 179 22.52 8.58 -39.59
CA LYS A 179 23.54 9.33 -40.36
C LYS A 179 24.71 8.45 -40.78
N GLU A 180 25.16 7.55 -39.91
CA GLU A 180 26.29 6.63 -40.13
C GLU A 180 25.89 5.34 -40.86
N LEU A 181 24.62 5.17 -41.24
CA LEU A 181 24.13 4.00 -41.97
C LEU A 181 24.85 3.73 -43.31
N PRO A 182 25.36 4.73 -44.05
CA PRO A 182 26.21 4.50 -45.22
C PRO A 182 27.58 3.88 -44.90
N GLU A 183 28.12 4.09 -43.69
CA GLU A 183 29.43 3.61 -43.25
C GLU A 183 29.40 2.16 -42.69
N VAL A 184 28.31 1.43 -42.96
CA VAL A 184 28.14 0.05 -42.50
C VAL A 184 29.21 -0.87 -43.09
N GLN A 185 29.97 -1.51 -42.20
CA GLN A 185 30.98 -2.49 -42.57
C GLN A 185 30.32 -3.84 -42.85
N ARG A 186 30.37 -4.27 -44.12
CA ARG A 186 29.65 -5.47 -44.60
C ARG A 186 30.09 -6.73 -43.88
N GLU A 187 31.39 -6.91 -43.68
CA GLU A 187 31.99 -8.06 -43.02
C GLU A 187 31.49 -8.16 -41.57
N THR A 188 31.49 -7.02 -40.86
CA THR A 188 31.01 -6.91 -39.48
C THR A 188 29.51 -7.20 -39.38
N ALA A 189 28.70 -6.63 -40.28
CA ALA A 189 27.26 -6.85 -40.32
C ALA A 189 26.88 -8.31 -40.63
N VAL A 190 27.53 -8.93 -41.63
CA VAL A 190 27.29 -10.33 -42.00
C VAL A 190 27.64 -11.27 -40.84
N LEU A 191 28.76 -11.03 -40.16
CA LEU A 191 29.17 -11.84 -39.02
C LEU A 191 28.21 -11.71 -37.82
N GLY A 192 27.75 -10.49 -37.53
CA GLY A 192 26.77 -10.21 -36.47
C GLY A 192 25.40 -10.83 -36.75
N ILE A 193 24.84 -10.59 -37.94
CA ILE A 193 23.56 -11.16 -38.36
C ILE A 193 23.67 -12.69 -38.43
N GLY A 194 24.77 -13.22 -38.96
CA GLY A 194 25.07 -14.66 -38.97
C GLY A 194 25.06 -15.26 -37.56
N THR A 195 25.65 -14.55 -36.59
CA THR A 195 25.61 -14.96 -35.17
C THR A 195 24.16 -15.05 -34.65
N ILE A 196 23.31 -14.05 -34.94
CA ILE A 196 21.88 -14.07 -34.57
C ILE A 196 21.17 -15.27 -35.20
N VAL A 197 21.36 -15.50 -36.51
CA VAL A 197 20.73 -16.60 -37.24
C VAL A 197 21.14 -17.95 -36.66
N ILE A 198 22.44 -18.17 -36.40
CA ILE A 198 22.94 -19.41 -35.78
C ILE A 198 22.25 -19.63 -34.42
N ILE A 199 22.14 -18.59 -33.59
CA ILE A 199 21.50 -18.73 -32.27
C ILE A 199 20.03 -19.13 -32.40
N LEU A 200 19.28 -18.47 -33.28
CA LEU A 200 17.86 -18.73 -33.49
C LEU A 200 17.62 -20.14 -34.06
N VAL A 201 18.43 -20.57 -35.03
CA VAL A 201 18.36 -21.90 -35.62
C VAL A 201 18.67 -22.99 -34.59
N LEU A 202 19.77 -22.85 -33.84
CA LEU A 202 20.15 -23.82 -32.82
C LEU A 202 19.10 -23.92 -31.70
N LYS A 203 18.54 -22.78 -31.25
CA LYS A 203 17.45 -22.78 -30.26
C LYS A 203 16.19 -23.45 -30.78
N LYS A 204 15.88 -23.30 -32.08
CA LYS A 204 14.73 -23.97 -32.72
C LYS A 204 14.94 -25.48 -32.83
N ILE A 205 16.18 -25.94 -33.08
CA ILE A 205 16.53 -27.37 -33.13
C ILE A 205 16.42 -27.98 -31.72
N ASN A 206 17.11 -27.38 -30.75
CA ASN A 206 17.05 -27.82 -29.37
C ASN A 206 17.37 -26.66 -28.41
N PRO A 207 16.41 -26.23 -27.57
CA PRO A 207 16.61 -25.11 -26.66
C PRO A 207 17.64 -25.38 -25.57
N LYS A 208 18.06 -26.64 -25.37
CA LYS A 208 19.10 -27.03 -24.40
C LYS A 208 20.53 -26.83 -24.90
N ILE A 209 20.72 -26.57 -26.20
CA ILE A 209 22.05 -26.34 -26.78
C ILE A 209 22.53 -24.94 -26.35
N PRO A 210 23.81 -24.77 -25.93
CA PRO A 210 24.38 -23.46 -25.60
C PRO A 210 24.64 -22.64 -26.87
N ALA A 211 23.56 -22.24 -27.53
CA ALA A 211 23.57 -21.65 -28.88
C ALA A 211 24.42 -20.38 -28.96
N ALA A 212 24.39 -19.54 -27.92
CA ALA A 212 25.21 -18.33 -27.83
C ALA A 212 26.71 -18.64 -27.82
N LEU A 213 27.14 -19.62 -27.02
CA LEU A 213 28.54 -20.04 -26.95
C LEU A 213 29.02 -20.61 -28.29
N ILE A 214 28.22 -21.49 -28.91
CA ILE A 214 28.55 -22.08 -30.21
C ILE A 214 28.65 -21.00 -31.28
N ALA A 215 27.71 -20.05 -31.31
CA ALA A 215 27.73 -18.97 -32.28
C ALA A 215 28.96 -18.05 -32.11
N MET A 216 29.35 -17.73 -30.87
CA MET A 216 30.57 -16.96 -30.59
C MET A 216 31.84 -17.70 -31.01
N ILE A 217 31.96 -19.00 -30.70
CA ILE A 217 33.11 -19.82 -31.12
C ILE A 217 33.20 -19.88 -32.64
N ALA A 218 32.07 -20.10 -33.32
CA ALA A 218 32.01 -20.12 -34.78
C ALA A 218 32.43 -18.76 -35.37
N ALA A 219 31.94 -17.65 -34.81
CA ALA A 219 32.32 -16.32 -35.25
C ALA A 219 33.82 -16.05 -35.06
N SER A 220 34.40 -16.38 -33.91
CA SER A 220 35.85 -16.24 -33.66
C SER A 220 36.67 -17.10 -34.61
N ALA A 221 36.23 -18.33 -34.90
CA ALA A 221 36.91 -19.22 -35.85
C ALA A 221 36.89 -18.64 -37.27
N LEU A 222 35.80 -18.01 -37.70
CA LEU A 222 35.71 -17.32 -38.99
C LEU A 222 36.61 -16.09 -39.05
N VAL A 223 36.67 -15.29 -37.98
CA VAL A 223 37.58 -14.14 -37.89
C VAL A 223 39.03 -14.59 -38.04
N PHE A 224 39.41 -15.65 -37.33
CA PHE A 224 40.74 -16.24 -37.43
C PHE A 224 41.04 -16.80 -38.82
N ALA A 225 40.14 -17.61 -39.39
CA ALA A 225 40.38 -18.32 -40.65
C ALA A 225 40.47 -17.38 -41.88
N PHE A 226 39.74 -16.26 -41.86
CA PHE A 226 39.67 -15.31 -42.98
C PHE A 226 40.40 -13.99 -42.72
N SER A 227 41.13 -13.89 -41.60
CA SER A 227 41.80 -12.67 -41.11
C SER A 227 40.88 -11.46 -41.12
N LEU A 228 39.63 -11.62 -40.68
CA LEU A 228 38.62 -10.56 -40.75
C LEU A 228 38.98 -9.36 -39.87
N ASN A 229 39.80 -9.56 -38.84
CA ASN A 229 40.37 -8.50 -38.03
C ASN A 229 41.22 -7.50 -38.84
N GLU A 230 41.91 -7.97 -39.88
CA GLU A 230 42.67 -7.10 -40.80
C GLU A 230 41.76 -6.37 -41.80
N LYS A 231 40.53 -6.88 -41.99
CA LYS A 231 39.50 -6.32 -42.88
C LYS A 231 38.54 -5.36 -42.16
N GLY A 232 38.91 -4.88 -40.97
CA GLY A 232 38.14 -3.89 -40.22
C GLY A 232 37.21 -4.44 -39.14
N VAL A 233 37.05 -5.77 -39.00
CA VAL A 233 36.22 -6.34 -37.93
C VAL A 233 36.88 -6.09 -36.58
N VAL A 234 36.20 -5.32 -35.73
CA VAL A 234 36.71 -4.97 -34.40
C VAL A 234 36.66 -6.17 -33.45
N VAL A 235 37.82 -6.54 -32.92
CA VAL A 235 38.03 -7.61 -31.94
C VAL A 235 38.42 -7.04 -30.56
N ILE A 236 38.57 -7.91 -29.56
CA ILE A 236 38.91 -7.50 -28.19
C ILE A 236 40.40 -7.14 -28.04
N GLY A 237 41.29 -7.90 -28.69
CA GLY A 237 42.74 -7.71 -28.58
C GLY A 237 43.41 -8.54 -27.48
N GLU A 238 44.64 -8.17 -27.11
CA GLU A 238 45.44 -8.89 -26.12
C GLU A 238 44.91 -8.74 -24.69
N LEU A 239 44.97 -9.83 -23.92
CA LEU A 239 44.59 -9.83 -22.50
C LEU A 239 45.81 -9.65 -21.60
N PRO A 240 45.69 -8.84 -20.53
CA PRO A 240 46.72 -8.78 -19.51
C PRO A 240 46.86 -10.13 -18.78
N LYS A 241 48.08 -10.50 -18.43
CA LYS A 241 48.41 -11.73 -17.69
C LYS A 241 48.69 -11.39 -16.23
N GLY A 242 48.01 -12.04 -15.30
CA GLY A 242 48.24 -11.86 -13.86
C GLY A 242 47.06 -12.30 -13.01
N LEU A 243 47.36 -12.77 -11.79
CA LEU A 243 46.33 -12.95 -10.75
C LEU A 243 45.95 -11.58 -10.17
N PRO A 244 44.70 -11.39 -9.70
CA PRO A 244 44.32 -10.19 -8.95
C PRO A 244 45.24 -10.02 -7.72
N PRO A 245 46.11 -8.99 -7.68
CA PRO A 245 46.99 -8.77 -6.55
C PRO A 245 46.21 -8.15 -5.39
N LEU A 246 46.67 -8.39 -4.16
CA LEU A 246 46.15 -7.64 -3.01
C LEU A 246 46.50 -6.15 -3.19
N SER A 247 45.53 -5.29 -2.89
CA SER A 247 45.72 -3.85 -2.91
C SER A 247 46.77 -3.44 -1.87
N ASP A 248 47.66 -2.53 -2.24
CA ASP A 248 48.61 -1.95 -1.31
C ASP A 248 47.91 -0.91 -0.42
N PHE A 249 47.43 -1.35 0.74
CA PHE A 249 46.72 -0.49 1.69
C PHE A 249 47.57 0.67 2.22
N SER A 250 48.90 0.62 2.10
CA SER A 250 49.77 1.74 2.51
C SER A 250 49.63 2.95 1.58
N GLN A 251 49.16 2.73 0.35
CA GLN A 251 48.93 3.76 -0.66
C GLN A 251 47.51 4.37 -0.59
N PHE A 252 46.65 3.87 0.31
CA PHE A 252 45.31 4.43 0.48
C PHE A 252 45.39 5.73 1.27
N ASP A 253 45.02 6.83 0.61
CA ASP A 253 44.92 8.14 1.22
C ASP A 253 43.70 8.22 2.16
N LEU A 254 43.86 7.79 3.42
CA LEU A 254 42.78 7.83 4.43
C LEU A 254 42.19 9.24 4.64
N PRO A 255 42.97 10.33 4.60
CA PRO A 255 42.44 11.70 4.53
C PRO A 255 41.44 11.97 3.39
N ALA A 256 41.43 11.16 2.33
CA ALA A 256 40.44 11.28 1.25
C ALA A 256 39.05 10.74 1.60
N ILE A 257 38.89 9.96 2.68
CA ILE A 257 37.61 9.32 3.04
C ILE A 257 36.45 10.34 3.12
N PRO A 258 36.57 11.50 3.79
CA PRO A 258 35.49 12.49 3.82
C PRO A 258 35.11 13.01 2.43
N ASN A 259 36.11 13.20 1.55
CA ASN A 259 35.90 13.71 0.19
C ASN A 259 35.22 12.68 -0.71
N LEU A 260 35.54 11.40 -0.53
CA LEU A 260 34.96 10.30 -1.30
C LEU A 260 33.63 9.79 -0.73
N PHE A 261 33.25 10.18 0.49
CA PHE A 261 32.08 9.62 1.18
C PHE A 261 30.77 9.76 0.39
N ALA A 262 30.50 10.97 -0.14
CA ALA A 262 29.29 11.23 -0.92
C ALA A 262 29.25 10.38 -2.21
N GLY A 263 30.40 10.26 -2.90
CA GLY A 263 30.53 9.42 -4.09
C GLY A 263 30.40 7.93 -3.78
N ALA A 264 31.01 7.46 -2.69
CA ALA A 264 30.89 6.07 -2.23
C ALA A 264 29.45 5.72 -1.88
N LEU A 265 28.73 6.63 -1.24
CA LEU A 265 27.31 6.48 -0.93
C LEU A 265 26.47 6.43 -2.21
N ALA A 266 26.73 7.31 -3.18
CA ALA A 266 26.03 7.33 -4.46
C ALA A 266 26.26 6.03 -5.26
N VAL A 267 27.53 5.62 -5.44
CA VAL A 267 27.90 4.35 -6.07
C VAL A 267 27.27 3.17 -5.35
N GLY A 268 27.31 3.18 -4.02
CA GLY A 268 26.71 2.16 -3.16
C GLY A 268 25.20 2.02 -3.39
N ILE A 269 24.45 3.11 -3.27
CA ILE A 269 22.98 3.12 -3.42
C ILE A 269 22.57 2.76 -4.84
N ILE A 270 23.19 3.39 -5.85
CA ILE A 270 22.84 3.14 -7.26
C ILE A 270 23.12 1.69 -7.63
N GLY A 271 24.26 1.14 -7.21
CA GLY A 271 24.58 -0.28 -7.42
C GLY A 271 23.59 -1.23 -6.76
N LEU A 272 23.08 -0.91 -5.57
CA LEU A 272 22.05 -1.71 -4.89
C LEU A 272 20.69 -1.63 -5.60
N VAL A 273 20.25 -0.43 -6.00
CA VAL A 273 19.00 -0.23 -6.72
C VAL A 273 19.04 -0.98 -8.06
N GLU A 274 20.13 -0.86 -8.81
CA GLU A 274 20.34 -1.57 -10.07
C GLU A 274 20.28 -3.09 -9.87
N THR A 275 21.08 -3.63 -8.94
CA THR A 275 21.13 -5.06 -8.65
C THR A 275 19.77 -5.61 -8.23
N MET A 276 19.03 -4.88 -7.39
CA MET A 276 17.73 -5.30 -6.92
C MET A 276 16.67 -5.28 -8.02
N ALA A 277 16.69 -4.27 -8.89
CA ALA A 277 15.80 -4.21 -10.04
C ALA A 277 16.02 -5.40 -10.99
N ILE A 278 17.29 -5.72 -11.29
CA ILE A 278 17.67 -6.87 -12.11
C ILE A 278 17.23 -8.18 -11.45
N SER A 279 17.59 -8.35 -10.18
CA SER A 279 17.27 -9.56 -9.42
C SER A 279 15.77 -9.79 -9.39
N ARG A 280 14.98 -8.75 -9.08
CA ARG A 280 13.52 -8.84 -9.02
C ARG A 280 12.89 -9.10 -10.39
N SER A 281 13.45 -8.54 -11.46
CA SER A 281 13.03 -8.85 -12.84
C SER A 281 13.20 -10.33 -13.17
N ILE A 282 14.35 -10.90 -12.86
CA ILE A 282 14.62 -12.32 -13.14
C ILE A 282 13.84 -13.21 -12.17
N ALA A 283 13.72 -12.84 -10.90
CA ALA A 283 12.95 -13.57 -9.91
C ALA A 283 11.46 -13.70 -10.28
N THR A 284 10.90 -12.67 -10.90
CA THR A 284 9.53 -12.71 -11.43
C THR A 284 9.38 -13.76 -12.54
N GLN A 285 10.44 -14.03 -13.30
CA GLN A 285 10.46 -15.06 -14.35
C GLN A 285 10.78 -16.46 -13.81
N THR A 286 11.61 -16.57 -12.77
CA THR A 286 12.03 -17.86 -12.19
C THR A 286 11.14 -18.34 -11.05
N GLY A 287 10.34 -17.46 -10.45
CA GLY A 287 9.57 -17.72 -9.23
C GLY A 287 10.43 -17.80 -7.95
N GLN A 288 11.71 -17.39 -8.00
CA GLN A 288 12.58 -17.44 -6.82
C GLN A 288 12.17 -16.40 -5.78
N GLN A 289 12.33 -16.73 -4.49
CA GLN A 289 12.18 -15.76 -3.42
C GLN A 289 13.48 -15.02 -3.19
N LEU A 290 13.43 -13.68 -3.28
CA LEU A 290 14.58 -12.82 -3.01
C LEU A 290 14.50 -12.22 -1.61
N ASP A 291 15.58 -12.35 -0.87
CA ASP A 291 15.85 -11.54 0.32
C ASP A 291 16.72 -10.33 -0.08
N SER A 292 16.12 -9.14 -0.09
CA SER A 292 16.80 -7.88 -0.43
C SER A 292 17.98 -7.56 0.49
N ASN A 293 17.87 -7.88 1.77
CA ASN A 293 18.93 -7.56 2.75
C ASN A 293 20.14 -8.47 2.54
N GLN A 294 19.91 -9.74 2.21
CA GLN A 294 20.99 -10.65 1.82
C GLN A 294 21.66 -10.19 0.53
N GLU A 295 20.90 -9.69 -0.44
CA GLU A 295 21.48 -9.16 -1.68
C GLU A 295 22.37 -7.95 -1.39
N PHE A 296 21.95 -7.06 -0.48
CA PHE A 296 22.77 -5.92 -0.04
C PHE A 296 24.08 -6.37 0.62
N VAL A 297 24.02 -7.38 1.49
CA VAL A 297 25.21 -7.99 2.10
C VAL A 297 26.13 -8.58 1.02
N GLY A 298 25.57 -9.29 0.05
CA GLY A 298 26.33 -9.88 -1.06
C GLY A 298 27.04 -8.84 -1.92
N GLN A 299 26.35 -7.77 -2.31
CA GLN A 299 26.97 -6.66 -3.06
C GLN A 299 28.01 -5.91 -2.23
N GLY A 300 27.74 -5.69 -0.94
CA GLY A 300 28.68 -5.05 -0.03
C GLY A 300 29.98 -5.85 0.12
N LEU A 301 29.87 -7.16 0.33
CA LEU A 301 31.03 -8.05 0.40
C LEU A 301 31.76 -8.15 -0.95
N ALA A 302 31.03 -8.15 -2.06
CA ALA A 302 31.64 -8.14 -3.39
C ALA A 302 32.49 -6.89 -3.60
N ASN A 303 31.97 -5.70 -3.28
CA ASN A 303 32.70 -4.44 -3.40
C ASN A 303 33.88 -4.30 -2.44
N ILE A 304 33.75 -4.79 -1.20
CA ILE A 304 34.87 -4.87 -0.27
C ILE A 304 35.96 -5.77 -0.86
N ALA A 305 35.59 -6.96 -1.34
CA ALA A 305 36.54 -7.89 -1.91
C ALA A 305 37.20 -7.34 -3.19
N THR A 306 36.45 -6.74 -4.12
CA THR A 306 37.05 -6.15 -5.33
C THR A 306 38.02 -5.04 -4.97
N GLY A 307 37.69 -4.15 -4.03
CA GLY A 307 38.60 -3.12 -3.53
C GLY A 307 39.86 -3.67 -2.84
N MET A 308 39.79 -4.85 -2.21
CA MET A 308 40.94 -5.54 -1.61
C MET A 308 41.84 -6.27 -2.61
N PHE A 309 41.32 -6.64 -3.79
CA PHE A 309 42.02 -7.39 -4.84
C PHE A 309 42.33 -6.51 -6.06
N SER A 310 42.67 -5.24 -5.83
CA SER A 310 43.04 -4.25 -6.85
C SER A 310 42.01 -4.08 -7.98
N GLY A 311 40.73 -4.27 -7.67
CA GLY A 311 39.61 -3.92 -8.53
C GLY A 311 39.01 -2.57 -8.14
N TYR A 312 37.88 -2.24 -8.77
CA TYR A 312 37.07 -1.07 -8.46
C TYR A 312 35.61 -1.48 -8.16
N ALA A 313 34.73 -0.49 -8.02
CA ALA A 313 33.34 -0.73 -7.67
C ALA A 313 32.59 -1.57 -8.72
N CYS A 314 31.69 -2.41 -8.25
CA CYS A 314 30.89 -3.35 -9.03
C CYS A 314 29.41 -3.32 -8.62
N SER A 315 28.55 -3.79 -9.52
CA SER A 315 27.12 -4.00 -9.29
C SER A 315 26.61 -5.20 -10.08
N GLY A 316 25.34 -5.55 -9.89
CA GLY A 316 24.63 -6.50 -10.73
C GLY A 316 24.51 -6.00 -12.17
N SER A 317 24.75 -6.87 -13.14
CA SER A 317 24.58 -6.56 -14.57
C SER A 317 23.33 -7.20 -15.14
N PHE A 318 22.47 -6.39 -15.76
CA PHE A 318 21.25 -6.88 -16.39
C PHE A 318 21.61 -7.91 -17.48
N THR A 319 22.46 -7.51 -18.40
CA THR A 319 22.87 -8.31 -19.55
C THR A 319 23.45 -9.66 -19.15
N ARG A 320 24.39 -9.68 -18.19
CA ARG A 320 25.03 -10.93 -17.75
C ARG A 320 24.07 -11.83 -16.99
N SER A 321 23.20 -11.25 -16.14
CA SER A 321 22.19 -12.01 -15.40
C SER A 321 21.12 -12.60 -16.34
N ALA A 322 20.73 -11.87 -17.38
CA ALA A 322 19.81 -12.35 -18.41
C ALA A 322 20.44 -13.47 -19.27
N VAL A 323 21.72 -13.36 -19.62
CA VAL A 323 22.47 -14.44 -20.29
C VAL A 323 22.54 -15.66 -19.37
N ASN A 324 22.84 -15.48 -18.08
CA ASN A 324 22.89 -16.57 -17.11
C ASN A 324 21.59 -17.36 -17.08
N TYR A 325 20.47 -16.65 -16.92
CA TYR A 325 19.13 -17.25 -16.94
C TYR A 325 18.85 -17.99 -18.26
N ASN A 326 19.10 -17.35 -19.41
CA ASN A 326 18.81 -17.92 -20.73
C ASN A 326 19.74 -19.08 -21.12
N ALA A 327 20.97 -19.10 -20.61
CA ALA A 327 21.91 -20.21 -20.79
C ALA A 327 21.56 -21.41 -19.88
N GLY A 328 20.54 -21.27 -19.03
CA GLY A 328 20.05 -22.33 -18.16
C GLY A 328 20.71 -22.38 -16.80
N GLY A 329 21.37 -21.31 -16.34
CA GLY A 329 21.94 -21.21 -15.00
C GLY A 329 20.87 -21.24 -13.92
N ARG A 330 21.01 -22.19 -12.98
CA ARG A 330 20.00 -22.50 -11.95
C ARG A 330 20.43 -22.13 -10.54
N SER A 331 21.73 -22.04 -10.31
CA SER A 331 22.29 -21.71 -9.01
C SER A 331 23.31 -20.58 -9.09
N PRO A 332 23.71 -20.00 -7.94
CA PRO A 332 24.78 -19.01 -7.90
C PRO A 332 26.13 -19.54 -8.43
N ILE A 333 26.33 -20.86 -8.47
CA ILE A 333 27.54 -21.47 -9.03
C ILE A 333 27.71 -21.11 -10.52
N ALA A 334 26.64 -20.86 -11.25
CA ALA A 334 26.73 -20.38 -12.63
C ALA A 334 27.45 -19.02 -12.73
N ALA A 335 27.10 -18.07 -11.85
CA ALA A 335 27.76 -16.77 -11.79
C ALA A 335 29.20 -16.91 -11.25
N ALA A 336 29.42 -17.67 -10.18
CA ALA A 336 30.76 -17.87 -9.61
C ALA A 336 31.72 -18.53 -10.61
N SER A 337 31.27 -19.56 -11.33
CA SER A 337 32.09 -20.27 -12.33
C SER A 337 32.48 -19.36 -13.49
N SER A 338 31.69 -18.35 -13.85
CA SER A 338 32.10 -17.36 -14.87
C SER A 338 33.35 -16.57 -14.47
N GLY A 339 33.48 -16.18 -13.20
CA GLY A 339 34.68 -15.50 -12.69
C GLY A 339 35.90 -16.42 -12.74
N VAL A 340 35.71 -17.70 -12.40
CA VAL A 340 36.76 -18.73 -12.52
C VAL A 340 37.15 -18.96 -13.98
N PHE A 341 36.20 -19.00 -14.91
CA PHE A 341 36.51 -19.14 -16.33
C PHE A 341 37.23 -17.92 -16.90
N VAL A 342 36.89 -16.69 -16.46
CA VAL A 342 37.66 -15.49 -16.82
C VAL A 342 39.10 -15.59 -16.32
N LEU A 343 39.29 -16.01 -15.07
CA LEU A 343 40.62 -16.24 -14.49
C LEU A 343 41.41 -17.28 -15.31
N ILE A 344 40.81 -18.42 -15.65
CA ILE A 344 41.42 -19.45 -16.51
C ILE A 344 41.74 -18.86 -17.90
N SER A 345 40.84 -18.06 -18.46
CA SER A 345 40.99 -17.47 -19.78
C SER A 345 42.20 -16.54 -19.87
N MET A 346 42.53 -15.80 -18.81
CA MET A 346 43.72 -14.93 -18.76
C MET A 346 45.04 -15.71 -18.96
N PHE A 347 45.12 -16.96 -18.52
CA PHE A 347 46.33 -17.78 -18.64
C PHE A 347 46.36 -18.62 -19.92
N PHE A 348 45.22 -19.20 -20.31
CA PHE A 348 45.18 -20.24 -21.35
C PHE A 348 44.52 -19.79 -22.66
N LEU A 349 43.61 -18.80 -22.62
CA LEU A 349 42.80 -18.39 -23.78
C LEU A 349 43.13 -16.98 -24.26
N ALA A 350 44.12 -16.29 -23.66
CA ALA A 350 44.55 -14.96 -24.08
C ALA A 350 44.85 -14.83 -25.59
N PRO A 351 45.51 -15.80 -26.25
CA PRO A 351 45.73 -15.72 -27.71
C PRO A 351 44.42 -15.89 -28.51
N MET A 352 43.47 -16.66 -27.99
CA MET A 352 42.18 -16.90 -28.68
C MET A 352 41.21 -15.73 -28.50
N ALA A 353 41.27 -15.03 -27.36
CA ALA A 353 40.45 -13.86 -27.10
C ALA A 353 40.71 -12.70 -28.07
N ALA A 354 41.92 -12.63 -28.64
CA ALA A 354 42.29 -11.66 -29.67
C ALA A 354 41.42 -11.75 -30.93
N TYR A 355 40.76 -12.89 -31.19
CA TYR A 355 39.91 -13.11 -32.37
C TYR A 355 38.42 -13.01 -32.07
N LEU A 356 38.02 -12.72 -30.83
CA LEU A 356 36.61 -12.64 -30.45
C LEU A 356 36.00 -11.33 -31.00
N PRO A 357 35.05 -11.39 -31.95
CA PRO A 357 34.52 -10.19 -32.61
C PRO A 357 33.44 -9.51 -31.77
N ARG A 358 33.50 -8.18 -31.68
CA ARG A 358 32.50 -7.38 -30.96
C ARG A 358 31.09 -7.52 -31.54
N THR A 359 30.97 -7.71 -32.85
CA THR A 359 29.69 -7.91 -33.53
C THR A 359 28.98 -9.22 -33.14
N ALA A 360 29.72 -10.30 -32.85
CA ALA A 360 29.11 -11.53 -32.36
C ALA A 360 28.53 -11.37 -30.95
N LEU A 361 29.22 -10.63 -30.08
CA LEU A 361 28.69 -10.25 -28.77
C LEU A 361 27.39 -9.45 -28.93
N ALA A 362 27.38 -8.42 -29.79
CA ALA A 362 26.19 -7.62 -30.07
C ALA A 362 25.01 -8.50 -30.52
N GLY A 363 25.24 -9.46 -31.42
CA GLY A 363 24.22 -10.42 -31.87
C GLY A 363 23.66 -11.27 -30.74
N VAL A 364 24.52 -11.82 -29.86
CA VAL A 364 24.09 -12.57 -28.67
C VAL A 364 23.20 -11.71 -27.76
N LEU A 365 23.62 -10.47 -27.51
CA LEU A 365 22.92 -9.55 -26.61
C LEU A 365 21.55 -9.13 -27.14
N ILE A 366 21.41 -8.91 -28.46
CA ILE A 366 20.12 -8.62 -29.10
C ILE A 366 19.14 -9.80 -28.92
N VAL A 367 19.60 -11.04 -29.13
CA VAL A 367 18.74 -12.21 -28.96
C VAL A 367 18.29 -12.37 -27.50
N VAL A 368 19.18 -12.10 -26.54
CA VAL A 368 18.86 -12.16 -25.11
C VAL A 368 17.88 -11.05 -24.72
N SER A 369 18.05 -9.83 -25.24
CA SER A 369 17.23 -8.68 -24.86
C SER A 369 15.78 -8.80 -25.33
N ILE A 370 15.54 -9.42 -26.49
CA ILE A 370 14.18 -9.73 -26.96
C ILE A 370 13.45 -10.67 -25.99
N GLY A 371 14.16 -11.61 -25.38
CA GLY A 371 13.60 -12.54 -24.39
C GLY A 371 13.12 -11.87 -23.10
N MET A 372 13.60 -10.65 -22.80
CA MET A 372 13.21 -9.89 -21.61
C MET A 372 11.85 -9.20 -21.74
N ILE A 373 11.30 -9.14 -22.95
CA ILE A 373 10.02 -8.48 -23.26
C ILE A 373 8.89 -9.50 -23.13
N ASN A 374 8.30 -9.61 -21.94
CA ASN A 374 7.18 -10.51 -21.68
C ASN A 374 5.86 -9.94 -22.22
N ARG A 375 5.57 -10.21 -23.50
CA ARG A 375 4.37 -9.71 -24.19
C ARG A 375 3.06 -10.17 -23.54
N ALA A 376 3.04 -11.39 -23.00
CA ALA A 376 1.86 -11.94 -22.33
C ALA A 376 1.55 -11.17 -21.05
N GLU A 377 2.57 -10.83 -20.26
CA GLU A 377 2.38 -10.08 -19.02
C GLU A 377 2.01 -8.62 -19.27
N ILE A 378 2.64 -7.99 -20.27
CA ILE A 378 2.27 -6.64 -20.71
C ILE A 378 0.79 -6.60 -21.10
N ALA A 379 0.31 -7.58 -21.87
CA ALA A 379 -1.09 -7.68 -22.26
C ALA A 379 -2.02 -7.89 -21.05
N ARG A 380 -1.63 -8.74 -20.07
CA ARG A 380 -2.40 -8.96 -18.84
C ARG A 380 -2.54 -7.68 -18.00
N ILE A 381 -1.45 -6.95 -17.80
CA ILE A 381 -1.46 -5.68 -17.04
C ILE A 381 -2.31 -4.64 -17.76
N TRP A 382 -2.18 -4.55 -19.09
CA TRP A 382 -2.96 -3.62 -19.91
C TRP A 382 -4.46 -3.85 -19.81
N GLN A 383 -4.89 -5.11 -19.79
CA GLN A 383 -6.31 -5.48 -19.70
C GLN A 383 -6.86 -5.43 -18.27
N GLY A 384 -6.00 -5.62 -17.25
CA GLY A 384 -6.44 -5.79 -15.86
C GLY A 384 -6.77 -4.49 -15.13
N ALA A 385 -5.79 -3.59 -14.97
CA ALA A 385 -5.96 -2.39 -14.13
C ALA A 385 -5.28 -1.17 -14.73
N ARG A 386 -6.05 -0.10 -14.98
CA ARG A 386 -5.55 1.15 -15.60
C ARG A 386 -4.38 1.78 -14.84
N GLY A 387 -4.44 1.80 -13.50
CA GLY A 387 -3.36 2.35 -12.68
C GLY A 387 -2.04 1.59 -12.85
N ASP A 388 -2.13 0.26 -12.95
CA ASP A 388 -0.98 -0.62 -13.08
C ASP A 388 -0.37 -0.55 -14.50
N ALA A 389 -1.22 -0.38 -15.52
CA ALA A 389 -0.78 -0.10 -16.88
C ALA A 389 -0.04 1.24 -17.00
N ILE A 390 -0.50 2.29 -16.31
CA ILE A 390 0.21 3.58 -16.25
C ILE A 390 1.57 3.41 -15.60
N ILE A 391 1.67 2.73 -14.45
CA ILE A 391 2.95 2.45 -13.78
C ILE A 391 3.91 1.74 -14.73
N MET A 392 3.45 0.69 -15.42
CA MET A 392 4.26 -0.07 -16.37
C MET A 392 4.77 0.82 -17.52
N LEU A 393 3.90 1.62 -18.13
CA LEU A 393 4.28 2.53 -19.22
C LEU A 393 5.27 3.59 -18.77
N VAL A 394 5.00 4.27 -17.65
CA VAL A 394 5.89 5.30 -17.10
C VAL A 394 7.26 4.70 -16.81
N THR A 395 7.31 3.50 -16.21
CA THR A 395 8.57 2.82 -15.93
C THR A 395 9.30 2.43 -17.22
N LEU A 396 8.58 1.93 -18.23
CA LEU A 396 9.16 1.57 -19.53
C LEU A 396 9.81 2.79 -20.19
N PHE A 397 9.09 3.91 -20.31
CA PHE A 397 9.62 5.12 -20.93
C PHE A 397 10.72 5.76 -20.08
N ALA A 398 10.58 5.79 -18.75
CA ALA A 398 11.64 6.25 -17.87
C ALA A 398 12.93 5.43 -18.05
N THR A 399 12.82 4.11 -18.26
CA THR A 399 13.98 3.24 -18.52
C THR A 399 14.65 3.53 -19.86
N LEU A 400 13.89 4.03 -20.85
CA LEU A 400 14.42 4.37 -22.18
C LEU A 400 15.14 5.73 -22.20
N PHE A 401 14.64 6.69 -21.43
CA PHE A 401 15.09 8.09 -21.51
C PHE A 401 15.92 8.56 -20.30
N LEU A 402 15.80 7.89 -19.16
CA LEU A 402 16.52 8.22 -17.93
C LEU A 402 17.46 7.08 -17.54
N GLU A 403 18.29 7.31 -16.53
CA GLU A 403 19.11 6.26 -15.94
C GLU A 403 18.23 5.14 -15.33
N LEU A 404 18.70 3.89 -15.46
CA LEU A 404 17.96 2.71 -15.03
C LEU A 404 17.53 2.78 -13.54
N ALA A 405 18.39 3.29 -12.67
CA ALA A 405 18.09 3.43 -11.24
C ALA A 405 16.97 4.44 -10.99
N ILE A 406 17.00 5.59 -11.69
CA ILE A 406 15.97 6.64 -11.61
C ILE A 406 14.63 6.09 -12.11
N ALA A 407 14.63 5.33 -13.21
CA ALA A 407 13.42 4.74 -13.76
C ALA A 407 12.70 3.81 -12.77
N VAL A 408 13.46 2.95 -12.08
CA VAL A 408 12.92 2.06 -11.04
C VAL A 408 12.35 2.88 -9.87
N PHE A 409 13.09 3.89 -9.41
CA PHE A 409 12.65 4.76 -8.33
C PHE A 409 11.34 5.48 -8.66
N ILE A 410 11.22 6.06 -9.86
CA ILE A 410 9.97 6.69 -10.34
C ILE A 410 8.82 5.68 -10.32
N GLY A 411 9.07 4.45 -10.79
CA GLY A 411 8.06 3.38 -10.76
C GLY A 411 7.59 3.03 -9.35
N ILE A 412 8.51 2.93 -8.39
CA ILE A 412 8.19 2.68 -6.97
C ILE A 412 7.38 3.85 -6.40
N MET A 413 7.83 5.09 -6.60
CA MET A 413 7.15 6.28 -6.09
C MET A 413 5.74 6.41 -6.65
N LEU A 414 5.56 6.13 -7.94
CA LEU A 414 4.24 6.13 -8.56
C LEU A 414 3.34 5.00 -8.03
N SER A 415 3.91 3.81 -7.80
CA SER A 415 3.20 2.69 -7.17
C SER A 415 2.73 3.05 -5.76
N PHE A 416 3.61 3.69 -4.98
CA PHE A 416 3.31 4.14 -3.62
C PHE A 416 2.25 5.25 -3.61
N ALA A 417 2.39 6.25 -4.47
CA ALA A 417 1.42 7.33 -4.62
C ALA A 417 0.02 6.80 -5.00
N LEU A 418 -0.05 5.89 -5.98
CA LEU A 418 -1.33 5.26 -6.37
C LEU A 418 -1.92 4.39 -5.26
N TYR A 419 -1.08 3.69 -4.49
CA TYR A 419 -1.53 2.94 -3.32
C TYR A 419 -2.13 3.87 -2.27
N ILE A 420 -1.42 4.96 -1.91
CA ILE A 420 -1.92 5.97 -0.96
C ILE A 420 -3.23 6.57 -1.45
N MET A 421 -3.30 7.01 -2.71
CA MET A 421 -4.53 7.61 -3.26
C MET A 421 -5.72 6.64 -3.17
N ARG A 422 -5.51 5.35 -3.43
CA ARG A 422 -6.55 4.32 -3.31
C ARG A 422 -6.97 4.09 -1.86
N THR A 423 -6.06 4.13 -0.89
CA THR A 423 -6.39 3.92 0.53
C THR A 423 -6.93 5.18 1.21
N SER A 424 -6.61 6.37 0.69
CA SER A 424 -7.07 7.68 1.16
C SER A 424 -8.54 7.96 0.84
N THR A 425 -9.19 7.15 0.00
CA THR A 425 -10.61 7.30 -0.36
C THR A 425 -11.41 6.05 0.05
N PRO A 426 -11.45 5.71 1.36
CA PRO A 426 -12.22 4.56 1.82
C PRO A 426 -13.70 4.75 1.49
N ARG A 427 -14.37 3.67 1.11
CA ARG A 427 -15.79 3.77 0.75
C ARG A 427 -16.62 3.94 2.02
N VAL A 428 -17.36 5.04 2.09
CA VAL A 428 -18.36 5.31 3.12
C VAL A 428 -19.73 5.11 2.49
N GLN A 429 -20.49 4.14 2.98
CA GLN A 429 -21.75 3.73 2.34
C GLN A 429 -22.87 3.65 3.37
N GLN A 430 -24.02 4.26 3.08
CA GLN A 430 -25.24 4.02 3.83
C GLN A 430 -25.74 2.60 3.55
N VAL A 431 -26.04 1.85 4.61
CA VAL A 431 -26.49 0.46 4.50
C VAL A 431 -27.81 0.26 5.21
N LEU A 432 -28.61 -0.68 4.71
CA LEU A 432 -29.92 -1.04 5.27
C LEU A 432 -29.96 -2.56 5.49
N PRO A 433 -30.78 -3.05 6.42
CA PRO A 433 -31.04 -4.49 6.51
C PRO A 433 -31.56 -5.05 5.17
N ASP A 434 -31.13 -6.25 4.84
CA ASP A 434 -31.68 -7.04 3.75
C ASP A 434 -33.13 -7.46 4.06
N GLU A 435 -33.83 -8.01 3.07
CA GLU A 435 -35.25 -8.40 3.23
C GLU A 435 -35.46 -9.46 4.32
N GLY A 436 -34.44 -10.27 4.61
CA GLY A 436 -34.44 -11.25 5.69
C GLY A 436 -34.08 -10.70 7.08
N PHE A 437 -33.68 -9.42 7.18
CA PHE A 437 -33.16 -8.78 8.39
C PHE A 437 -31.98 -9.52 9.05
N LYS A 438 -31.13 -10.17 8.25
CA LYS A 438 -29.96 -10.93 8.72
C LYS A 438 -28.65 -10.22 8.40
N HIS A 439 -28.61 -9.47 7.31
CA HIS A 439 -27.42 -8.80 6.83
C HIS A 439 -27.72 -7.36 6.49
N PHE A 440 -26.70 -6.51 6.58
CA PHE A 440 -26.79 -5.15 6.06
C PHE A 440 -26.20 -5.10 4.66
N ALA A 441 -26.94 -4.53 3.72
CA ALA A 441 -26.55 -4.39 2.33
C ALA A 441 -26.61 -2.92 1.88
N TYR A 442 -25.76 -2.57 0.93
CA TYR A 442 -25.81 -1.27 0.26
C TYR A 442 -27.01 -1.24 -0.70
N GLN A 443 -28.01 -0.41 -0.40
CA GLN A 443 -29.27 -0.33 -1.13
C GLN A 443 -29.66 1.15 -1.34
N PRO A 444 -29.02 1.87 -2.28
CA PRO A 444 -29.15 3.32 -2.41
C PRO A 444 -30.54 3.80 -2.84
N THR A 445 -31.36 2.93 -3.42
CA THR A 445 -32.71 3.27 -3.91
C THR A 445 -33.80 3.02 -2.87
N ARG A 446 -33.49 2.33 -1.77
CA ARG A 446 -34.50 2.04 -0.74
C ARG A 446 -34.67 3.22 0.19
N PRO A 447 -35.91 3.50 0.63
CA PRO A 447 -36.14 4.56 1.59
C PRO A 447 -35.49 4.23 2.94
N VAL A 448 -35.02 5.28 3.61
CA VAL A 448 -34.18 5.18 4.81
C VAL A 448 -34.98 5.61 6.04
N CYS A 449 -34.55 5.20 7.24
CA CYS A 449 -35.23 5.60 8.47
C CYS A 449 -35.00 7.11 8.72
N PRO A 450 -36.04 7.91 9.02
CA PRO A 450 -35.86 9.33 9.32
C PRO A 450 -35.19 9.59 10.67
N GLN A 451 -35.04 8.60 11.55
CA GLN A 451 -34.43 8.82 12.88
C GLN A 451 -33.02 8.27 13.00
N LEU A 452 -32.67 7.26 12.21
CA LEU A 452 -31.43 6.48 12.36
C LEU A 452 -30.73 6.33 11.01
N GLY A 453 -29.54 6.93 10.91
CA GLY A 453 -28.58 6.66 9.85
C GLY A 453 -27.73 5.43 10.19
N ILE A 454 -27.42 4.60 9.20
CA ILE A 454 -26.50 3.47 9.35
C ILE A 454 -25.45 3.55 8.26
N ILE A 455 -24.20 3.78 8.67
CA ILE A 455 -23.07 3.93 7.76
C ILE A 455 -22.09 2.78 7.95
N ASN A 456 -21.56 2.29 6.84
CA ASN A 456 -20.46 1.34 6.81
C ASN A 456 -19.19 2.03 6.32
N ILE A 457 -18.11 1.92 7.09
CA ILE A 457 -16.78 2.42 6.71
C ILE A 457 -15.94 1.24 6.22
N LEU A 458 -15.61 1.25 4.92
CA LEU A 458 -14.85 0.21 4.25
C LEU A 458 -13.42 0.68 4.00
N GLY A 459 -12.51 0.43 4.95
CA GLY A 459 -11.09 0.78 4.82
C GLY A 459 -10.47 1.23 6.14
N SER A 460 -9.23 1.70 6.09
CA SER A 460 -8.51 2.20 7.26
C SER A 460 -8.82 3.67 7.53
N LEU A 461 -8.92 4.04 8.81
CA LEU A 461 -9.06 5.43 9.26
C LEU A 461 -7.68 5.96 9.65
N TYR A 462 -7.03 6.70 8.76
CA TYR A 462 -5.73 7.29 9.03
C TYR A 462 -5.66 8.72 8.50
N PHE A 463 -4.60 9.46 8.79
CA PHE A 463 -4.43 10.86 8.39
C PHE A 463 -4.74 11.15 6.91
N GLY A 464 -4.49 10.18 6.02
CA GLY A 464 -4.77 10.33 4.59
C GLY A 464 -6.23 10.10 4.18
N ALA A 465 -7.05 9.52 5.05
CA ALA A 465 -8.43 9.14 4.79
C ALA A 465 -9.47 9.98 5.56
N VAL A 466 -9.06 10.65 6.65
CA VAL A 466 -9.99 11.33 7.57
C VAL A 466 -10.87 12.36 6.87
N ASN A 467 -10.29 13.25 6.06
CA ASN A 467 -11.04 14.31 5.37
C ASN A 467 -12.12 13.74 4.44
N HIS A 468 -11.84 12.62 3.76
CA HIS A 468 -12.81 11.99 2.88
C HIS A 468 -13.98 11.38 3.66
N VAL A 469 -13.68 10.72 4.78
CA VAL A 469 -14.72 10.12 5.63
C VAL A 469 -15.55 11.19 6.32
N GLU A 470 -14.92 12.25 6.83
CA GLU A 470 -15.59 13.40 7.43
C GLU A 470 -16.59 14.04 6.47
N GLU A 471 -16.12 14.33 5.25
CA GLU A 471 -16.94 14.90 4.20
C GLU A 471 -18.13 13.99 3.85
N ALA A 472 -17.90 12.67 3.74
CA ALA A 472 -18.96 11.72 3.45
C ALA A 472 -20.02 11.64 4.57
N VAL A 473 -19.61 11.69 5.83
CA VAL A 473 -20.53 11.71 6.99
C VAL A 473 -21.28 13.05 7.05
N ARG A 474 -20.60 14.17 6.76
CA ARG A 474 -21.23 15.49 6.72
C ARG A 474 -22.29 15.58 5.61
N GLN A 475 -21.95 15.15 4.39
CA GLN A 475 -22.89 15.08 3.26
C GLN A 475 -24.08 14.17 3.58
N HIS A 476 -23.85 13.04 4.24
CA HIS A 476 -24.93 12.16 4.68
C HIS A 476 -25.91 12.85 5.62
N ARG A 477 -25.39 13.60 6.60
CA ARG A 477 -26.20 14.39 7.54
C ARG A 477 -26.94 15.53 6.86
N GLU A 478 -26.32 16.22 5.90
CA GLU A 478 -26.97 17.27 5.10
C GLU A 478 -28.14 16.73 4.26
N MET A 479 -28.00 15.51 3.72
CA MET A 479 -29.08 14.84 2.98
C MET A 479 -30.20 14.30 3.89
N HIS A 480 -29.91 14.02 5.16
CA HIS A 480 -30.86 13.45 6.13
C HIS A 480 -30.83 14.20 7.48
N PRO A 481 -31.22 15.48 7.51
CA PRO A 481 -31.13 16.32 8.72
C PRO A 481 -32.00 15.80 9.89
N GLU A 482 -33.02 15.01 9.59
CA GLU A 482 -33.90 14.37 10.58
C GLU A 482 -33.22 13.23 11.35
N GLN A 483 -32.15 12.62 10.80
CA GLN A 483 -31.44 11.48 11.40
C GLN A 483 -30.54 11.95 12.54
N ARG A 484 -31.11 12.01 13.74
CA ARG A 484 -30.39 12.40 14.96
C ARG A 484 -29.43 11.32 15.46
N TYR A 485 -29.68 10.05 15.13
CA TYR A 485 -28.84 8.95 15.59
C TYR A 485 -28.04 8.35 14.43
N LEU A 486 -26.78 8.00 14.69
CA LEU A 486 -25.90 7.37 13.72
C LEU A 486 -25.32 6.06 14.26
N LEU A 487 -25.54 4.97 13.53
CA LEU A 487 -24.87 3.69 13.76
C LEU A 487 -23.73 3.49 12.75
N ILE A 488 -22.49 3.46 13.23
CA ILE A 488 -21.31 3.23 12.40
C ILE A 488 -20.86 1.78 12.52
N ARG A 489 -20.81 1.08 11.38
CA ARG A 489 -20.29 -0.28 11.27
C ARG A 489 -18.80 -0.23 11.01
N MET A 490 -18.01 -0.74 11.96
CA MET A 490 -16.55 -0.68 11.95
C MET A 490 -15.88 -2.01 11.55
N HIS A 491 -16.65 -3.01 11.10
CA HIS A 491 -16.15 -4.35 10.80
C HIS A 491 -15.02 -4.41 9.77
N ASN A 492 -14.98 -3.46 8.83
CA ASN A 492 -13.94 -3.38 7.79
C ASN A 492 -12.85 -2.34 8.11
N VAL A 493 -12.89 -1.74 9.30
CA VAL A 493 -11.88 -0.81 9.78
C VAL A 493 -10.75 -1.58 10.47
N ASN A 494 -9.76 -1.97 9.65
CA ASN A 494 -8.64 -2.79 10.11
C ASN A 494 -7.56 -2.00 10.86
N HIS A 495 -7.48 -0.69 10.62
CA HIS A 495 -6.49 0.19 11.21
C HIS A 495 -7.11 1.56 11.45
N CYS A 496 -6.78 2.13 12.61
CA CYS A 496 -7.13 3.48 13.01
C CYS A 496 -5.85 4.12 13.58
N ASP A 497 -5.53 5.34 13.18
CA ASP A 497 -4.48 6.15 13.81
C ASP A 497 -5.09 7.26 14.68
N PHE A 498 -4.25 8.14 15.24
CA PHE A 498 -4.72 9.21 16.12
C PHE A 498 -5.59 10.25 15.38
N SER A 499 -5.31 10.53 14.11
CA SER A 499 -6.17 11.38 13.29
C SER A 499 -7.55 10.72 13.08
N GLY A 500 -7.57 9.40 12.87
CA GLY A 500 -8.81 8.62 12.81
C GLY A 500 -9.63 8.68 14.10
N ILE A 501 -8.98 8.68 15.27
CA ILE A 501 -9.66 8.91 16.55
C ILE A 501 -10.27 10.31 16.61
N HIS A 502 -9.52 11.36 16.29
CA HIS A 502 -10.04 12.73 16.30
C HIS A 502 -11.22 12.93 15.34
N LEU A 503 -11.20 12.29 14.17
CA LEU A 503 -12.36 12.26 13.28
C LEU A 503 -13.59 11.68 13.99
N LEU A 504 -13.45 10.53 14.65
CA LEU A 504 -14.57 9.90 15.35
C LEU A 504 -15.06 10.76 16.51
N GLU A 505 -14.18 11.43 17.26
CA GLU A 505 -14.55 12.41 18.29
C GLU A 505 -15.37 13.55 17.70
N GLY A 506 -14.92 14.11 16.57
CA GLY A 506 -15.64 15.14 15.82
C GLY A 506 -17.04 14.69 15.39
N ILE A 507 -17.17 13.46 14.88
CA ILE A 507 -18.48 12.88 14.51
C ILE A 507 -19.38 12.74 15.75
N VAL A 508 -18.85 12.29 16.89
CA VAL A 508 -19.62 12.18 18.14
C VAL A 508 -20.13 13.53 18.60
N HIS A 509 -19.26 14.54 18.66
CA HIS A 509 -19.65 15.91 19.02
C HIS A 509 -20.72 16.46 18.07
N MET A 510 -20.50 16.30 16.76
CA MET A 510 -21.41 16.79 15.72
C MET A 510 -22.85 16.24 15.86
N TYR A 511 -23.00 14.95 16.19
CA TYR A 511 -24.32 14.34 16.36
C TYR A 511 -24.95 14.67 17.73
N ARG A 512 -24.14 14.79 18.79
CA ARG A 512 -24.63 15.18 20.13
C ARG A 512 -25.11 16.61 20.20
N GLU A 513 -24.41 17.54 19.54
CA GLU A 513 -24.85 18.93 19.38
C GLU A 513 -26.19 19.01 18.62
N GLY A 514 -26.46 18.05 17.73
CA GLY A 514 -27.74 17.89 17.03
C GLY A 514 -28.87 17.27 17.87
N GLY A 515 -28.61 16.93 19.14
CA GLY A 515 -29.59 16.33 20.04
C GLY A 515 -29.85 14.85 19.79
N GLY A 516 -28.86 14.11 19.28
CA GLY A 516 -28.86 12.65 19.22
C GLY A 516 -27.52 12.06 19.67
N ASP A 517 -27.13 10.90 19.14
CA ASP A 517 -25.89 10.23 19.56
C ASP A 517 -25.35 9.27 18.49
N VAL A 518 -24.11 8.81 18.69
CA VAL A 518 -23.40 7.89 17.80
C VAL A 518 -23.19 6.54 18.48
N PHE A 519 -23.33 5.48 17.69
CA PHE A 519 -23.19 4.09 18.13
C PHE A 519 -22.22 3.34 17.22
N LEU A 520 -21.43 2.43 17.80
CA LEU A 520 -20.46 1.62 17.06
C LEU A 520 -20.79 0.13 17.16
N VAL A 521 -20.58 -0.61 16.07
CA VAL A 521 -20.63 -2.08 16.06
C VAL A 521 -19.39 -2.67 15.40
N ARG A 522 -18.99 -3.87 15.84
CA ARG A 522 -17.90 -4.67 15.25
C ARG A 522 -16.55 -3.93 15.17
N VAL A 523 -16.17 -3.23 16.23
CA VAL A 523 -14.84 -2.62 16.31
C VAL A 523 -13.77 -3.71 16.42
N GLY A 524 -12.78 -3.69 15.54
CA GLY A 524 -11.66 -4.63 15.60
C GLY A 524 -10.76 -4.38 16.82
N HIS A 525 -10.22 -5.45 17.40
CA HIS A 525 -9.42 -5.39 18.65
C HIS A 525 -8.27 -4.37 18.63
N LYS A 526 -7.59 -4.19 17.49
CA LYS A 526 -6.51 -3.19 17.38
C LYS A 526 -7.01 -1.75 17.50
N VAL A 527 -8.17 -1.47 16.90
CA VAL A 527 -8.81 -0.15 16.94
C VAL A 527 -9.38 0.11 18.33
N ASP A 528 -10.04 -0.89 18.91
CA ASP A 528 -10.58 -0.81 20.28
C ASP A 528 -9.47 -0.53 21.32
N LYS A 529 -8.30 -1.19 21.20
CA LYS A 529 -7.15 -0.90 22.06
C LYS A 529 -6.71 0.55 21.97
N LEU A 530 -6.66 1.12 20.76
CA LEU A 530 -6.32 2.53 20.56
C LEU A 530 -7.38 3.43 21.17
N MET A 531 -8.66 3.20 20.88
CA MET A 531 -9.80 3.96 21.43
C MET A 531 -9.81 3.98 22.96
N ASN A 532 -9.49 2.85 23.60
CA ASN A 532 -9.38 2.78 25.06
C ASN A 532 -8.20 3.62 25.57
N SER A 533 -7.04 3.54 24.90
CA SER A 533 -5.84 4.27 25.32
C SER A 533 -5.93 5.78 25.11
N THR A 534 -6.71 6.25 24.15
CA THR A 534 -6.92 7.68 23.87
C THR A 534 -8.06 8.29 24.68
N GLY A 535 -8.86 7.47 25.37
CA GLY A 535 -10.05 7.94 26.11
C GLY A 535 -11.31 8.06 25.25
N PHE A 536 -11.26 7.70 23.96
CA PHE A 536 -12.41 7.74 23.07
C PHE A 536 -13.58 6.88 23.59
N CYS A 537 -13.29 5.72 24.17
CA CYS A 537 -14.33 4.86 24.76
C CYS A 537 -15.09 5.55 25.90
N ASN A 538 -14.44 6.46 26.65
CA ASN A 538 -15.08 7.22 27.71
C ASN A 538 -15.91 8.37 27.13
N LEU A 539 -15.42 9.03 26.08
CA LEU A 539 -16.17 10.06 25.36
C LEU A 539 -17.46 9.48 24.76
N LEU A 540 -17.35 8.38 24.02
CA LEU A 540 -18.51 7.73 23.40
C LEU A 540 -19.44 7.13 24.45
N GLY A 541 -18.90 6.56 25.53
CA GLY A 541 -19.63 5.78 26.51
C GLY A 541 -19.68 4.30 26.13
N ARG A 542 -19.38 3.41 27.08
CA ARG A 542 -19.31 1.96 26.82
C ARG A 542 -20.65 1.36 26.37
N GLN A 543 -21.76 1.96 26.78
CA GLN A 543 -23.10 1.58 26.39
C GLN A 543 -23.39 1.80 24.89
N ASN A 544 -22.62 2.67 24.22
CA ASN A 544 -22.81 2.97 22.80
C ASN A 544 -22.02 2.02 21.88
N PHE A 545 -21.26 1.08 22.45
CA PHE A 545 -20.67 -0.04 21.72
C PHE A 545 -21.64 -1.22 21.72
N LEU A 546 -22.32 -1.42 20.61
CA LEU A 546 -23.40 -2.39 20.49
C LEU A 546 -22.92 -3.71 19.86
N LEU A 547 -23.63 -4.79 20.15
CA LEU A 547 -23.50 -6.06 19.43
C LEU A 547 -24.31 -5.97 18.14
N GLU A 548 -23.73 -6.41 17.02
CA GLU A 548 -24.36 -6.26 15.69
C GLU A 548 -25.77 -6.85 15.63
N ASP A 549 -25.98 -8.03 16.21
CA ASP A 549 -27.26 -8.75 16.13
C ASP A 549 -28.38 -8.08 16.94
N THR A 550 -28.03 -7.29 17.96
CA THR A 550 -29.00 -6.62 18.85
C THR A 550 -28.99 -5.12 18.72
N ALA A 551 -28.09 -4.54 17.93
CA ALA A 551 -27.91 -3.09 17.82
C ALA A 551 -29.19 -2.37 17.40
N ILE A 552 -29.87 -2.86 16.36
CA ILE A 552 -31.12 -2.25 15.87
C ILE A 552 -32.22 -2.35 16.91
N SER A 553 -32.40 -3.51 17.55
CA SER A 553 -33.41 -3.71 18.58
C SER A 553 -33.14 -2.81 19.80
N HIS A 554 -31.89 -2.71 20.24
CA HIS A 554 -31.48 -1.80 21.32
C HIS A 554 -31.84 -0.35 20.99
N LEU A 555 -31.39 0.14 19.83
CA LEU A 555 -31.66 1.51 19.38
C LEU A 555 -33.16 1.78 19.25
N PHE A 556 -33.91 0.84 18.66
CA PHE A 556 -35.33 1.00 18.43
C PHE A 556 -36.13 1.12 19.73
N HIS A 557 -35.76 0.38 20.78
CA HIS A 557 -36.48 0.38 22.04
C HIS A 557 -36.05 1.46 23.03
N HIS A 558 -34.79 1.90 22.99
CA HIS A 558 -34.22 2.81 23.99
C HIS A 558 -34.02 4.23 23.46
N GLU A 559 -33.63 4.39 22.19
CA GLU A 559 -33.22 5.67 21.61
C GLU A 559 -34.27 6.28 20.67
N LEU A 560 -34.84 5.47 19.77
CA LEU A 560 -35.77 6.00 18.77
C LEU A 560 -37.10 6.41 19.40
N ASP A 561 -37.59 7.61 19.04
CA ASP A 561 -38.91 8.12 19.48
C ASP A 561 -40.05 7.28 18.87
N PRO A 562 -40.82 6.53 19.69
CA PRO A 562 -41.92 5.72 19.20
C PRO A 562 -43.02 6.54 18.53
N ALA A 563 -43.21 7.80 18.93
CA ALA A 563 -44.21 8.67 18.33
C ALA A 563 -43.84 9.00 16.88
N VAL A 564 -42.58 9.32 16.61
CA VAL A 564 -42.08 9.52 15.24
C VAL A 564 -42.20 8.21 14.45
N CYS A 565 -41.80 7.08 15.04
CA CYS A 565 -41.92 5.77 14.41
C CYS A 565 -43.36 5.40 14.01
N ILE A 566 -44.37 5.76 14.82
CA ILE A 566 -45.78 5.39 14.59
C ILE A 566 -46.50 6.42 13.72
N TYR A 567 -46.31 7.71 13.99
CA TYR A 567 -47.16 8.76 13.43
C TYR A 567 -46.53 9.55 12.28
N GLU A 568 -45.20 9.59 12.17
CA GLU A 568 -44.49 10.47 11.22
C GLU A 568 -43.68 9.69 10.19
N CYS A 569 -43.13 8.53 10.55
CA CYS A 569 -42.27 7.74 9.69
C CYS A 569 -43.10 6.94 8.66
N PRO A 570 -42.98 7.20 7.35
CA PRO A 570 -43.79 6.52 6.32
C PRO A 570 -43.24 5.15 5.92
N VAL A 571 -42.07 4.76 6.44
CA VAL A 571 -41.26 3.65 5.91
C VAL A 571 -41.03 2.55 6.93
N ARG A 572 -40.83 1.32 6.44
CA ARG A 572 -40.57 0.11 7.23
C ARG A 572 -39.21 -0.48 6.90
N VAL A 573 -38.18 0.05 7.56
CA VAL A 573 -36.78 -0.30 7.29
C VAL A 573 -36.29 -1.48 8.15
N PHE A 574 -36.72 -1.57 9.41
CA PHE A 574 -36.22 -2.52 10.41
C PHE A 574 -37.24 -3.61 10.71
N LYS A 575 -36.80 -4.73 11.28
CA LYS A 575 -37.68 -5.84 11.68
C LYS A 575 -38.68 -5.38 12.74
N GLU A 576 -38.21 -4.57 13.67
CA GLU A 576 -38.94 -4.05 14.82
C GLU A 576 -40.09 -3.11 14.42
N CYS A 577 -39.97 -2.43 13.28
CA CYS A 577 -41.00 -1.52 12.79
C CYS A 577 -41.99 -2.15 11.80
N GLN A 578 -41.87 -3.44 11.47
CA GLN A 578 -42.79 -4.11 10.55
C GLN A 578 -44.22 -4.20 11.08
N ASN A 579 -44.39 -4.34 12.40
CA ASN A 579 -45.70 -4.48 13.03
C ASN A 579 -46.28 -3.17 13.56
N LEU A 580 -45.56 -2.04 13.42
CA LEU A 580 -46.08 -0.76 13.88
C LEU A 580 -47.25 -0.27 12.99
N PRO A 581 -48.28 0.36 13.56
CA PRO A 581 -49.20 1.15 12.77
C PRO A 581 -48.38 2.27 12.13
N LYS A 582 -48.45 2.38 10.81
CA LYS A 582 -47.82 3.43 10.03
C LYS A 582 -48.94 4.23 9.38
N PRO A 583 -48.79 5.54 9.17
CA PRO A 583 -49.76 6.28 8.38
C PRO A 583 -49.84 5.62 6.99
N LEU A 584 -50.95 4.95 6.71
CA LEU A 584 -51.35 4.66 5.34
C LEU A 584 -51.53 6.06 4.74
N HIS A 585 -50.67 6.50 3.82
CA HIS A 585 -51.07 7.63 2.98
C HIS A 585 -52.36 7.18 2.27
N PRO A 586 -53.55 7.76 2.56
CA PRO A 586 -54.55 7.78 1.52
C PRO A 586 -53.93 8.69 0.46
N LYS A 587 -53.82 8.21 -0.78
CA LYS A 587 -53.63 9.13 -1.90
C LYS A 587 -54.69 10.22 -1.75
N TYR A 588 -54.26 11.46 -1.56
CA TYR A 588 -55.08 12.65 -1.41
C TYR A 588 -55.95 12.68 -0.14
N ILE A 589 -55.36 13.08 0.98
CA ILE A 589 -56.06 14.06 1.82
C ILE A 589 -55.38 15.39 1.48
N GLU A 590 -56.12 16.31 0.87
CA GLU A 590 -55.71 17.71 0.84
C GLU A 590 -55.44 18.10 2.29
N VAL A 591 -54.16 18.31 2.60
CA VAL A 591 -53.82 19.05 3.80
C VAL A 591 -54.42 20.42 3.54
N PHE A 592 -55.59 20.68 4.12
CA PHE A 592 -55.98 22.05 4.36
C PHE A 592 -54.80 22.64 5.14
N GLU A 593 -54.05 23.52 4.49
CA GLU A 593 -53.26 24.54 5.18
C GLU A 593 -54.25 25.41 5.94
N ASP A 594 -54.90 24.85 6.94
CA ASP A 594 -55.49 25.67 7.98
C ASP A 594 -54.30 26.31 8.67
N GLU A 595 -54.25 27.64 8.56
CA GLU A 595 -53.43 28.54 9.33
C GLU A 595 -53.53 28.16 10.82
N TYR A 596 -52.76 27.17 11.28
CA TYR A 596 -52.50 26.98 12.68
C TYR A 596 -51.61 28.14 13.09
N LYS A 597 -52.27 29.25 13.45
CA LYS A 597 -51.69 30.32 14.26
C LYS A 597 -50.80 29.64 15.30
N SER A 598 -49.53 30.02 15.35
CA SER A 598 -48.58 29.60 16.37
C SER A 598 -49.11 30.00 17.75
N THR A 599 -50.03 29.22 18.31
CA THR A 599 -50.49 29.40 19.67
C THR A 599 -49.35 28.86 20.52
N VAL A 600 -48.58 29.77 21.11
CA VAL A 600 -47.48 29.42 22.01
C VAL A 600 -48.12 28.75 23.22
N VAL A 601 -48.00 27.42 23.29
CA VAL A 601 -48.40 26.66 24.47
C VAL A 601 -47.42 27.01 25.58
N GLN A 602 -47.95 27.53 26.70
CA GLN A 602 -47.11 27.89 27.84
C GLN A 602 -46.46 26.63 28.42
N GLU A 603 -45.17 26.71 28.72
CA GLU A 603 -44.42 25.63 29.36
C GLU A 603 -44.23 25.96 30.83
N VAL A 604 -44.36 24.95 31.69
CA VAL A 604 -44.14 25.06 33.13
C VAL A 604 -43.03 24.10 33.56
N GLU A 605 -42.15 24.56 34.45
CA GLU A 605 -41.06 23.73 34.99
C GLU A 605 -41.60 22.61 35.90
N PRO A 606 -40.99 21.41 35.90
CA PRO A 606 -41.45 20.27 36.71
C PRO A 606 -41.65 20.58 38.20
N GLU A 607 -40.75 21.35 38.81
CA GLU A 607 -40.77 21.69 40.24
C GLU A 607 -41.97 22.56 40.62
N ALA A 608 -42.40 23.45 39.72
CA ALA A 608 -43.56 24.30 39.93
C ALA A 608 -44.84 23.46 39.95
N VAL A 609 -44.97 22.52 39.01
CA VAL A 609 -46.11 21.58 38.97
C VAL A 609 -46.11 20.67 40.21
N TRP A 610 -44.95 20.26 40.71
CA TRP A 610 -44.86 19.48 41.94
C TRP A 610 -45.30 20.25 43.19
N LEU A 611 -44.94 21.54 43.31
CA LEU A 611 -45.42 22.42 44.38
C LEU A 611 -46.95 22.57 44.36
N ASP A 612 -47.53 22.74 43.17
CA ASP A 612 -48.97 22.87 42.99
C ASP A 612 -49.69 21.59 43.46
N VAL A 613 -49.21 20.42 43.02
CA VAL A 613 -49.75 19.10 43.41
C VAL A 613 -49.60 18.84 44.92
N LYS A 614 -48.46 19.20 45.52
CA LYS A 614 -48.18 18.97 46.95
C LYS A 614 -49.01 19.87 47.88
N SER A 615 -49.32 21.09 47.45
CA SER A 615 -50.11 22.04 48.24
C SER A 615 -51.59 21.66 48.34
N GLY A 616 -52.05 20.67 47.56
CA GLY A 616 -53.46 20.25 47.50
C GLY A 616 -54.35 21.28 46.82
N ASP A 617 -53.78 22.18 46.00
CA ASP A 617 -54.54 23.17 45.26
C ASP A 617 -55.43 22.49 44.21
N LYS A 618 -56.73 22.44 44.50
CA LYS A 618 -57.77 21.91 43.59
C LYS A 618 -58.00 22.81 42.37
N ALA A 619 -57.12 23.75 42.07
CA ALA A 619 -57.19 24.62 40.90
C ALA A 619 -56.38 24.12 39.68
N VAL A 620 -55.51 23.11 39.85
CA VAL A 620 -54.62 22.58 38.80
C VAL A 620 -54.94 21.12 38.49
N LYS A 621 -55.25 20.83 37.22
CA LYS A 621 -55.48 19.47 36.71
C LYS A 621 -54.31 18.99 35.87
N VAL A 622 -53.66 17.89 36.25
CA VAL A 622 -52.59 17.28 35.46
C VAL A 622 -53.16 16.17 34.59
N VAL A 623 -52.90 16.21 33.29
CA VAL A 623 -53.35 15.18 32.33
C VAL A 623 -52.15 14.52 31.69
N ASP A 624 -52.00 13.22 31.90
CA ASP A 624 -50.94 12.42 31.30
C ASP A 624 -51.39 11.85 29.96
N VAL A 625 -50.76 12.30 28.88
CA VAL A 625 -51.13 11.93 27.50
C VAL A 625 -50.30 10.78 26.94
N ARG A 626 -49.59 10.05 27.81
CA ARG A 626 -48.83 8.85 27.46
C ARG A 626 -49.73 7.62 27.36
N GLU A 627 -49.14 6.50 26.94
CA GLU A 627 -49.82 5.21 26.91
C GLU A 627 -49.94 4.60 28.32
N PRO A 628 -50.94 3.73 28.60
CA PRO A 628 -51.13 3.12 29.92
C PRO A 628 -49.94 2.32 30.48
N ARG A 629 -49.03 1.87 29.60
CA ARG A 629 -47.77 1.22 30.03
C ARG A 629 -46.75 2.21 30.59
N GLU A 630 -46.65 3.40 29.99
CA GLU A 630 -45.70 4.45 30.41
C GLU A 630 -46.18 5.07 31.73
N TYR A 631 -47.48 5.27 31.87
CA TYR A 631 -48.10 5.78 33.10
C TYR A 631 -47.85 4.88 34.32
N ARG A 632 -47.95 3.56 34.13
CA ARG A 632 -47.71 2.57 35.19
C ARG A 632 -46.25 2.46 35.63
N GLN A 633 -45.30 2.90 34.81
CA GLN A 633 -43.87 2.89 35.16
C GLN A 633 -43.47 4.08 36.06
N GLY A 634 -44.33 5.09 36.16
CA GLY A 634 -44.11 6.29 36.96
C GLY A 634 -44.90 7.45 36.36
N HIS A 635 -45.66 8.17 37.18
CA HIS A 635 -46.51 9.29 36.77
C HIS A 635 -46.53 10.37 37.85
N ILE A 636 -46.93 11.59 37.47
CA ILE A 636 -47.14 12.69 38.42
C ILE A 636 -48.32 12.31 39.34
N PRO A 637 -48.18 12.40 40.68
CA PRO A 637 -49.27 12.08 41.62
C PRO A 637 -50.54 12.88 41.29
N GLY A 638 -51.69 12.20 41.28
CA GLY A 638 -52.98 12.82 40.97
C GLY A 638 -53.25 13.12 39.48
N ALA A 639 -52.34 12.75 38.57
CA ALA A 639 -52.57 12.94 37.14
C ALA A 639 -53.69 12.03 36.60
N GLU A 640 -54.52 12.55 35.69
CA GLU A 640 -55.49 11.75 34.94
C GLU A 640 -54.86 11.22 33.65
N LEU A 641 -54.88 9.90 33.45
CA LEU A 641 -54.37 9.28 32.22
C LEU A 641 -55.38 9.42 31.09
N VAL A 642 -55.03 10.19 30.06
CA VAL A 642 -55.83 10.37 28.84
C VAL A 642 -54.90 10.28 27.62
N PRO A 643 -54.70 9.08 27.04
CA PRO A 643 -53.77 8.90 25.93
C PRO A 643 -54.06 9.86 24.76
N LEU A 644 -53.01 10.45 24.18
CA LEU A 644 -53.14 11.41 23.08
C LEU A 644 -54.11 11.00 21.95
N PRO A 645 -54.19 9.71 21.52
CA PRO A 645 -55.16 9.30 20.51
C PRO A 645 -56.61 9.64 20.87
N GLN A 646 -57.01 9.51 22.14
CA GLN A 646 -58.37 9.82 22.61
C GLN A 646 -58.67 11.33 22.55
N ILE A 647 -57.64 12.16 22.77
CA ILE A 647 -57.74 13.62 22.64
C ILE A 647 -57.86 14.03 21.18
N LEU A 648 -57.07 13.40 20.30
CA LEU A 648 -57.08 13.73 18.87
C LEU A 648 -58.33 13.21 18.15
N SER A 649 -58.92 12.08 18.58
CA SER A 649 -60.17 11.54 18.04
C SER A 649 -61.41 12.33 18.46
N GLY A 650 -61.31 13.17 19.50
CA GLY A 650 -62.44 13.93 20.05
C GLY A 650 -63.26 13.16 21.08
N ASP A 651 -62.79 11.99 21.54
CA ASP A 651 -63.47 11.16 22.54
C ASP A 651 -63.26 11.67 23.98
N PHE A 652 -62.52 12.76 24.14
CA PHE A 652 -62.23 13.41 25.41
C PHE A 652 -62.61 14.89 25.37
N GLU A 653 -63.47 15.32 26.29
CA GLU A 653 -63.81 16.72 26.54
C GLU A 653 -63.38 17.13 27.96
N LEU A 654 -62.76 18.31 28.07
CA LEU A 654 -62.44 18.93 29.37
C LEU A 654 -63.73 19.40 30.04
N LYS A 655 -64.17 18.66 31.08
CA LYS A 655 -65.37 19.02 31.86
C LYS A 655 -65.06 20.16 32.84
N PRO A 656 -65.95 21.16 33.00
CA PRO A 656 -65.78 22.24 33.97
C PRO A 656 -65.93 21.70 35.40
N HIS A 657 -64.80 21.60 36.12
CA HIS A 657 -64.74 21.12 37.50
C HIS A 657 -64.05 22.10 38.46
N GLY A 658 -64.27 23.41 38.25
CA GLY A 658 -63.73 24.47 39.13
C GLY A 658 -62.24 24.76 38.93
N GLU A 659 -61.50 23.85 38.31
CA GLU A 659 -60.09 23.98 37.90
C GLU A 659 -59.97 24.85 36.64
N LYS A 660 -59.23 25.95 36.72
CA LYS A 660 -59.00 26.85 35.57
C LYS A 660 -57.69 26.56 34.83
N ARG A 661 -56.80 25.73 35.39
CA ARG A 661 -55.46 25.46 34.86
C ARG A 661 -55.27 23.96 34.60
N VAL A 662 -54.90 23.61 33.38
CA VAL A 662 -54.69 22.21 32.94
C VAL A 662 -53.26 22.07 32.43
N VAL A 663 -52.52 21.11 32.98
CA VAL A 663 -51.12 20.84 32.64
C VAL A 663 -51.01 19.49 31.97
N PHE A 664 -50.60 19.45 30.70
CA PHE A 664 -50.37 18.18 30.00
C PHE A 664 -48.93 17.68 30.17
N VAL A 665 -48.78 16.40 30.51
CA VAL A 665 -47.48 15.74 30.62
C VAL A 665 -47.37 14.56 29.66
N CYS A 666 -46.20 14.39 29.06
CA CYS A 666 -45.85 13.22 28.28
C CYS A 666 -44.37 12.91 28.47
N ARG A 667 -43.79 11.96 27.72
CA ARG A 667 -42.36 11.60 27.90
C ARG A 667 -41.41 12.80 27.70
N SER A 668 -41.55 13.55 26.60
CA SER A 668 -40.58 14.59 26.17
C SER A 668 -41.21 15.96 25.85
N GLY A 669 -42.50 16.16 26.16
CA GLY A 669 -43.26 17.39 25.86
C GLY A 669 -43.94 17.46 24.48
N ARG A 670 -43.55 16.62 23.50
CA ARG A 670 -44.12 16.66 22.13
C ARG A 670 -45.61 16.28 22.07
N ARG A 671 -45.98 15.17 22.71
CA ARG A 671 -47.40 14.72 22.74
C ARG A 671 -48.26 15.70 23.53
N SER A 672 -47.75 16.22 24.64
CA SER A 672 -48.40 17.27 25.43
C SER A 672 -48.73 18.51 24.61
N ARG A 673 -47.78 18.97 23.77
CA ARG A 673 -48.00 20.14 22.91
C ARG A 673 -49.12 19.92 21.90
N ARG A 674 -49.21 18.72 21.31
CA ARG A 674 -50.31 18.35 20.39
C ARG A 674 -51.65 18.28 21.10
N ALA A 675 -51.70 17.69 22.29
CA ALA A 675 -52.90 17.67 23.13
C ALA A 675 -53.36 19.08 23.49
N ALA A 676 -52.42 19.92 23.93
CA ALA A 676 -52.67 21.31 24.30
C ALA A 676 -53.22 22.13 23.12
N GLN A 677 -52.60 22.03 21.94
CA GLN A 677 -53.07 22.73 20.74
C GLN A 677 -54.46 22.30 20.28
N LYS A 678 -54.82 21.02 20.49
CA LYS A 678 -56.15 20.50 20.13
C LYS A 678 -57.26 21.02 21.03
N LEU A 679 -56.93 21.33 22.30
CA LEU A 679 -57.88 21.69 23.35
C LEU A 679 -57.80 23.17 23.78
N MET A 680 -57.02 23.99 23.07
CA MET A 680 -56.90 25.43 23.31
C MET A 680 -58.16 26.18 22.86
N ASN A 681 -59.15 26.25 23.76
CA ASN A 681 -60.48 26.76 23.46
C ASN A 681 -60.80 28.11 24.17
N GLY A 682 -59.85 28.68 24.92
CA GLY A 682 -60.00 29.94 25.65
C GLY A 682 -60.65 29.84 27.04
N GLU A 683 -61.21 28.69 27.42
CA GLU A 683 -61.87 28.47 28.72
C GLU A 683 -60.92 28.02 29.84
N TYR A 684 -59.77 27.42 29.49
CA TYR A 684 -58.78 26.89 30.42
C TYR A 684 -57.40 27.47 30.11
N GLN A 685 -56.61 27.74 31.15
CA GLN A 685 -55.18 28.02 31.04
C GLN A 685 -54.44 26.69 30.81
N ILE A 686 -54.03 26.44 29.57
CA ILE A 686 -53.37 25.19 29.18
C ILE A 686 -51.86 25.37 29.15
N GLU A 687 -51.17 24.53 29.91
CA GLU A 687 -49.72 24.47 29.99
C GLU A 687 -49.23 23.05 29.71
N ILE A 688 -47.93 22.92 29.42
CA ILE A 688 -47.26 21.63 29.28
C ILE A 688 -46.04 21.56 30.19
N VAL A 689 -45.78 20.39 30.77
CA VAL A 689 -44.54 20.19 31.54
C VAL A 689 -43.35 20.28 30.58
N LYS A 690 -42.48 21.24 30.81
CA LYS A 690 -41.26 21.45 30.03
C LYS A 690 -40.38 20.22 30.13
N GLY A 691 -39.99 19.67 28.97
CA GLY A 691 -39.21 18.43 28.89
C GLY A 691 -39.95 17.14 29.30
N GLY A 692 -41.22 17.23 29.72
CA GLY A 692 -42.06 16.08 30.07
C GLY A 692 -41.54 15.27 31.28
N MET A 693 -41.87 13.98 31.32
CA MET A 693 -41.45 13.07 32.38
C MET A 693 -39.94 12.85 32.41
N LEU A 694 -39.22 13.01 31.30
CA LEU A 694 -37.75 12.95 31.32
C LEU A 694 -37.14 14.07 32.17
N ALA A 695 -37.70 15.28 32.09
CA ALA A 695 -37.29 16.39 32.95
C ALA A 695 -37.74 16.18 34.40
N TRP A 696 -38.96 15.67 34.60
CA TRP A 696 -39.49 15.29 35.92
C TRP A 696 -38.59 14.27 36.65
N GLU A 697 -38.13 13.25 35.91
CA GLU A 697 -37.20 12.23 36.39
C GLU A 697 -35.83 12.82 36.71
N SER A 698 -35.30 13.68 35.82
CA SER A 698 -34.01 14.33 36.04
C SER A 698 -34.00 15.28 37.25
N ALA A 699 -35.17 15.81 37.62
CA ALA A 699 -35.37 16.65 38.79
C ALA A 699 -35.57 15.85 40.10
N GLY A 700 -35.58 14.51 40.05
CA GLY A 700 -35.72 13.64 41.23
C GLY A 700 -37.14 13.57 41.80
N LEU A 701 -38.16 13.98 41.03
CA LEU A 701 -39.54 14.12 41.52
C LEU A 701 -40.36 12.82 41.50
N LEU A 702 -39.72 11.66 41.30
CA LEU A 702 -40.36 10.33 41.35
C LEU A 702 -40.50 9.77 42.79
N GLU A 703 -39.66 10.18 43.74
CA GLU A 703 -39.59 9.62 45.10
C GLU A 703 -40.74 10.07 46.05
N ALA A 704 -41.63 10.97 45.61
CA ALA A 704 -42.73 11.51 46.43
C ALA A 704 -44.00 10.61 46.47
N LEU A 705 -43.93 9.35 46.00
CA LEU A 705 -45.07 8.43 45.87
C LEU A 705 -45.30 7.49 47.07
N GLU A 706 -44.41 7.45 48.08
CA GLU A 706 -44.49 6.44 49.17
C GLU A 706 -45.10 6.92 50.51
N GLU A 707 -45.46 8.19 50.70
CA GLU A 707 -45.89 8.68 52.03
C GLU A 707 -47.41 8.65 52.32
N ILE A 708 -48.28 8.15 51.42
CA ILE A 708 -49.73 8.10 51.67
C ILE A 708 -50.32 6.73 51.29
N THR A 709 -50.14 5.72 52.16
CA THR A 709 -51.14 4.67 52.48
C THR A 709 -50.56 3.69 53.51
N ILE A 710 -50.70 3.96 54.80
CA ILE A 710 -50.72 2.93 55.84
C ILE A 710 -51.94 3.22 56.72
N ASP A 711 -53.08 2.70 56.30
CA ASP A 711 -54.18 2.31 57.17
C ASP A 711 -55.03 1.31 56.37
N TYR A 712 -55.48 0.25 57.05
CA TYR A 712 -55.95 -1.04 56.50
C TYR A 712 -54.84 -2.04 56.14
N ILE A 713 -54.35 -2.76 57.17
CA ILE A 713 -54.39 -4.24 57.26
C ILE A 713 -53.98 -4.58 58.71
N THR A 714 -54.97 -4.72 59.59
CA THR A 714 -54.88 -5.61 60.76
C THR A 714 -56.17 -6.42 60.81
N SER A 715 -56.14 -7.62 60.24
CA SER A 715 -56.92 -8.76 60.75
C SER A 715 -56.54 -10.03 59.99
N GLU A 716 -56.36 -11.09 60.78
CA GLU A 716 -56.31 -12.50 60.39
C GLU A 716 -55.05 -13.02 59.69
N VAL A 717 -54.10 -13.53 60.49
CA VAL A 717 -53.68 -14.94 60.45
C VAL A 717 -53.20 -15.36 61.85
N LYS A 718 -53.83 -16.40 62.42
CA LYS A 718 -53.44 -17.07 63.68
C LYS A 718 -52.19 -17.96 63.47
N PRO A 719 -51.36 -18.19 64.50
CA PRO A 719 -50.24 -19.11 64.43
C PRO A 719 -50.68 -20.53 64.83
N GLU A 720 -50.18 -21.54 64.12
CA GLU A 720 -50.10 -22.91 64.65
C GLU A 720 -48.67 -23.45 64.54
N ALA A 721 -48.38 -24.32 65.50
CA ALA A 721 -47.10 -24.82 66.02
C ALA A 721 -46.10 -25.41 65.02
#